data_AF-A0A9E1A8G2-F1
#
_entry.id   AF-A0A9E1A8G2-F1
#
_cell.length_a   1.000
_cell.length_b   1.000
_cell.length_c   1.000
_cell.angle_alpha   90.00
_cell.angle_beta   90.00
_cell.angle_gamma   90.00
#
_symmetry.space_group_name_H-M   'P 1'
#
loop_
_entity.id
_entity.type
_entity.pdbx_description
1 polymer ?
#
loop_
_entity_poly.entity_id
_entity_poly.type
_entity_poly.pdbx_seq_one_letter_code
_entity_poly.pdbx_strand_id
1 'polypeptide(L)'
;MYKRIVLFFMFLGFAFGAFAQETDTTKVEEPAEVPVISYSSPPKKYKIADIKVTGIKNYDDFVLIGFSGLSVGDEVTIPEPGGAITDAVKRFWKHGLFSDVKILATKIEGDQVWLEIQLKQRPRISEVNYHGIKKGEREDLEARLGLRKGYQVTPNLIDRATTLIKKFFDGKGFKNVDVEILQKDDIAHEGEVIVDININKNEKTKIHKIHFEGNSALTDRDLKKAMKKTNEKFSLFNDWKSSILEAFSTKKFTTEEYENDKKHIIEKYNEKGYRDAVLVEDSVVNYNDKRVDIFLKVEEGDKYYLKDINFVGNTKYPTEQLLYILGMKPGDVYNQKKLNERLTTDEDAVSNLYYNNGYIFFGADPVEVDVENDSISLEVRIQEGPQATINRVIINGNDRLYEDIVRRELRTKPGMLFSRDDLMRSTREIAQMGHFDPENLVPQPIPDPDNGTVDIQYNLVSKANDQIEFSAGWGQTGVIGKLSLKFTNFSMKNLLNPSTYKGIIPQGEGQTLTLSGQTNGRYYQAYSISFMDPWFGGKRPNTLSVSAYFSKQTDISSNYLSNNSYGYNPYYGYGGYPYYGGYGGYGYGYGYGYGYGNYGNYELAYDPDKSIMMFGLSAGYGKRLNWPDDYFQFMATLNYQLYMMKDWDYFLVNNGNCHNINLELNLQRNSIDNPLYTRKGSQFMFSVAATPPWSLWDGKDYKNMSDQDEAKFRMIEYHKWKFKAKIFSPLAPLTVKRTPVLMTRVEYGFLGSYNKYKKSPFETFYMGGDGMSGYSSTYATETIGLRGYENGSIAGNGGYNSYGYAYSRLSMELRYPFLLEPSSTIYGLVFVEAGNAWRDLKDFNPFQLKRSAGVGVRIFLPMIGLMGIDWAYGFDRPDGYDQRGGSNFHFIIGQEF
;
A
#
# COMPACT_ATOMS: atom_id res chain seq x y z
N MET A 1 52.06 27.94 -2.43
CA MET A 1 53.09 27.09 -3.06
C MET A 1 52.44 26.30 -4.18
N TYR A 2 53.06 26.28 -5.37
CA TYR A 2 52.57 25.66 -6.61
C TYR A 2 51.26 26.20 -7.19
N LYS A 3 51.34 27.43 -7.72
CA LYS A 3 50.58 27.96 -8.87
C LYS A 3 50.81 29.48 -8.93
N ARG A 4 51.96 29.87 -9.50
CA ARG A 4 52.31 31.22 -9.98
C ARG A 4 53.81 31.17 -10.28
N ILE A 5 54.15 31.08 -11.55
CA ILE A 5 55.44 31.19 -12.26
C ILE A 5 55.33 30.18 -13.41
N VAL A 6 54.64 30.52 -14.51
CA VAL A 6 54.90 30.13 -15.92
C VAL A 6 53.98 30.98 -16.83
N LEU A 7 53.99 32.30 -16.63
CA LEU A 7 53.26 33.26 -17.47
C LEU A 7 54.18 34.46 -17.68
N PHE A 8 55.38 34.20 -18.21
CA PHE A 8 56.34 35.26 -18.53
C PHE A 8 57.41 34.93 -19.60
N PHE A 9 57.35 33.80 -20.30
CA PHE A 9 58.25 33.56 -21.45
C PHE A 9 57.48 32.95 -22.61
N MET A 10 56.67 33.79 -23.23
CA MET A 10 56.00 33.56 -24.50
C MET A 10 56.54 34.60 -25.48
N PHE A 11 57.81 34.49 -25.89
CA PHE A 11 58.35 35.06 -27.14
C PHE A 11 59.79 34.54 -27.37
N LEU A 12 60.01 33.97 -28.57
CA LEU A 12 61.28 33.62 -29.23
C LEU A 12 62.07 32.40 -28.73
N GLY A 13 61.85 31.28 -29.42
CA GLY A 13 62.76 30.15 -29.55
C GLY A 13 62.52 29.42 -30.87
N PHE A 14 63.05 29.97 -31.96
CA PHE A 14 63.23 29.31 -33.26
C PHE A 14 64.20 28.12 -33.10
N ALA A 15 63.81 26.91 -33.50
CA ALA A 15 64.68 25.93 -34.17
C ALA A 15 63.91 24.70 -34.65
N PHE A 16 63.87 24.54 -35.97
CA PHE A 16 63.91 23.31 -36.77
C PHE A 16 63.24 22.02 -36.25
N GLY A 17 62.05 21.74 -36.78
CA GLY A 17 61.54 20.39 -37.01
C GLY A 17 61.18 20.25 -38.48
N ALA A 18 61.97 19.48 -39.22
CA ALA A 18 61.84 19.27 -40.64
C ALA A 18 60.53 18.54 -41.00
N PHE A 19 59.80 19.08 -41.96
CA PHE A 19 58.77 18.36 -42.70
C PHE A 19 59.46 17.37 -43.63
N ALA A 20 59.34 16.07 -43.35
CA ALA A 20 59.64 15.03 -44.31
C ALA A 20 58.51 15.02 -45.35
N GLN A 21 58.82 15.52 -46.54
CA GLN A 21 58.01 15.45 -47.73
C GLN A 21 58.21 14.05 -48.33
N GLU A 22 57.30 13.11 -48.05
CA GLU A 22 57.16 11.94 -48.90
C GLU A 22 56.59 12.41 -50.24
N THR A 23 57.45 12.50 -51.24
CA THR A 23 57.08 12.59 -52.64
C THR A 23 56.39 11.29 -53.03
N ASP A 24 55.06 11.27 -52.96
CA ASP A 24 54.27 10.32 -53.75
C ASP A 24 54.24 10.84 -55.19
N THR A 25 55.14 10.30 -56.01
CA THR A 25 55.12 10.48 -57.46
C THR A 25 54.01 9.63 -58.06
N THR A 26 52.75 10.04 -57.86
CA THR A 26 51.66 9.72 -58.77
C THR A 26 51.29 10.99 -59.51
N LYS A 27 51.49 10.96 -60.84
CA LYS A 27 51.06 12.00 -61.77
C LYS A 27 49.61 12.41 -61.44
N VAL A 28 49.40 13.68 -61.14
CA VAL A 28 48.07 14.29 -61.20
C VAL A 28 47.70 14.34 -62.68
N GLU A 29 46.89 13.38 -63.13
CA GLU A 29 46.09 13.59 -64.33
C GLU A 29 45.16 14.77 -64.03
N GLU A 30 45.12 15.75 -64.92
CA GLU A 30 44.10 16.81 -64.88
C GLU A 30 42.72 16.14 -64.75
N PRO A 31 41.83 16.63 -63.87
CA PRO A 31 40.47 16.10 -63.82
C PRO A 31 39.86 16.32 -65.20
N ALA A 32 39.50 15.23 -65.87
CA ALA A 32 38.80 15.28 -67.14
C ALA A 32 37.61 16.24 -67.01
N GLU A 33 37.47 17.19 -67.95
CA GLU A 33 36.31 18.08 -68.01
C GLU A 33 35.03 17.22 -68.06
N VAL A 34 34.31 17.17 -66.94
CA VAL A 34 33.07 16.40 -66.84
C VAL A 34 32.04 17.07 -67.76
N PRO A 35 31.42 16.35 -68.71
CA PRO A 35 30.48 16.94 -69.63
C PRO A 35 29.28 17.55 -68.88
N VAL A 36 29.07 18.86 -69.07
CA VAL A 36 27.92 19.57 -68.47
C VAL A 36 26.66 19.20 -69.26
N ILE A 37 25.82 18.34 -68.68
CA ILE A 37 24.52 17.98 -69.27
C ILE A 37 23.52 19.10 -68.98
N SER A 38 23.13 19.85 -70.01
CA SER A 38 22.03 20.81 -69.91
C SER A 38 20.67 20.14 -70.14
N TYR A 39 19.78 20.22 -69.14
CA TYR A 39 18.41 19.71 -69.21
C TYR A 39 17.49 20.52 -70.13
N SER A 40 17.98 21.62 -70.73
CA SER A 40 17.27 22.42 -71.73
C SER A 40 17.56 21.99 -73.17
N SER A 41 18.48 21.05 -73.38
CA SER A 41 18.83 20.51 -74.71
C SER A 41 17.91 19.34 -75.09
N PRO A 42 17.67 19.10 -76.40
CA PRO A 42 16.83 17.99 -76.85
C PRO A 42 17.38 16.63 -76.38
N PRO A 43 16.52 15.69 -75.95
CA PRO A 43 16.96 14.39 -75.44
C PRO A 43 17.71 13.60 -76.52
N LYS A 44 18.91 13.11 -76.21
CA LYS A 44 19.68 12.23 -77.09
C LYS A 44 19.78 10.84 -76.47
N LYS A 45 19.69 9.80 -77.31
CA LYS A 45 19.90 8.41 -76.90
C LYS A 45 21.38 8.08 -76.85
N TYR A 46 21.79 7.44 -75.77
CA TYR A 46 23.14 6.95 -75.55
C TYR A 46 23.11 5.49 -75.10
N LYS A 47 24.13 4.73 -75.46
CA LYS A 47 24.37 3.38 -74.95
C LYS A 47 25.36 3.46 -73.78
N ILE A 48 25.03 2.84 -72.65
CA ILE A 48 25.93 2.81 -71.49
C ILE A 48 27.16 1.95 -71.83
N ALA A 49 28.33 2.57 -71.85
CA ALA A 49 29.59 1.90 -72.12
C ALA A 49 30.27 1.37 -70.86
N ASP A 50 30.10 2.04 -69.72
CA ASP A 50 30.62 1.60 -68.42
C ASP A 50 29.84 2.27 -67.27
N ILE A 51 29.83 1.62 -66.10
CA ILE A 51 29.26 2.15 -64.86
C ILE A 51 30.25 1.95 -63.73
N LYS A 52 30.72 3.05 -63.14
CA LYS A 52 31.60 3.05 -61.97
C LYS A 52 30.82 3.49 -60.73
N VAL A 53 31.08 2.88 -59.57
CA VAL A 53 30.51 3.31 -58.29
C VAL A 53 31.61 3.88 -57.41
N THR A 54 31.34 5.02 -56.76
CA THR A 54 32.29 5.69 -55.86
C THR A 54 31.60 6.16 -54.57
N GLY A 55 32.37 6.32 -53.50
CA GLY A 55 31.90 6.85 -52.22
C GLY A 55 31.50 5.82 -51.16
N ILE A 56 31.54 4.51 -51.47
CA ILE A 56 31.21 3.42 -50.55
C ILE A 56 32.26 2.32 -50.64
N LYS A 57 32.81 1.90 -49.48
CA LYS A 57 33.87 0.88 -49.40
C LYS A 57 33.39 -0.51 -48.96
N ASN A 58 32.19 -0.60 -48.40
CA ASN A 58 31.69 -1.79 -47.70
C ASN A 58 30.68 -2.62 -48.51
N TYR A 59 30.54 -2.37 -49.81
CA TYR A 59 29.61 -3.07 -50.71
C TYR A 59 30.29 -3.32 -52.04
N ASP A 60 30.02 -4.47 -52.66
CA ASP A 60 30.55 -4.79 -53.99
C ASP A 60 29.85 -3.95 -55.08
N ASP A 61 30.64 -3.38 -56.00
CA ASP A 61 30.17 -2.48 -57.06
C ASP A 61 29.05 -3.11 -57.91
N PHE A 62 29.15 -4.41 -58.22
CA PHE A 62 28.12 -5.13 -58.99
C PHE A 62 26.75 -5.12 -58.31
N VAL A 63 26.70 -5.20 -56.98
CA VAL A 63 25.44 -5.18 -56.21
C VAL A 63 24.83 -3.78 -56.25
N LEU A 64 25.65 -2.74 -56.11
CA LEU A 64 25.20 -1.35 -56.16
C LEU A 64 24.73 -0.98 -57.57
N ILE A 65 25.42 -1.43 -58.62
CA ILE A 65 24.96 -1.29 -60.01
C ILE A 65 23.62 -2.00 -60.21
N GLY A 66 23.45 -3.21 -59.66
CA GLY A 66 22.17 -3.92 -59.68
C GLY A 66 21.01 -3.15 -59.01
N PHE A 67 21.26 -2.42 -57.91
CA PHE A 67 20.25 -1.58 -57.26
C PHE A 67 19.80 -0.40 -58.12
N SER A 68 20.68 0.12 -58.97
CA SER A 68 20.35 1.18 -59.94
C SER A 68 19.36 0.69 -61.00
N GLY A 69 19.37 -0.61 -61.31
CA GLY A 69 18.61 -1.17 -62.43
C GLY A 69 19.16 -0.83 -63.81
N LEU A 70 20.37 -0.25 -63.88
CA LEU A 70 21.11 0.02 -65.10
C LEU A 70 22.15 -1.09 -65.33
N SER A 71 22.36 -1.46 -66.58
CA SER A 71 23.40 -2.41 -67.01
C SER A 71 24.26 -1.81 -68.11
N VAL A 72 25.52 -2.25 -68.16
CA VAL A 72 26.41 -1.92 -69.28
C VAL A 72 25.80 -2.50 -70.57
N GLY A 73 25.60 -1.64 -71.56
CA GLY A 73 24.93 -1.95 -72.82
C GLY A 73 23.48 -1.47 -72.95
N ASP A 74 22.85 -0.98 -71.88
CA ASP A 74 21.50 -0.43 -71.94
C ASP A 74 21.45 0.88 -72.74
N GLU A 75 20.35 1.12 -73.45
CA GLU A 75 20.06 2.40 -74.10
C GLU A 75 19.34 3.35 -73.12
N VAL A 76 19.94 4.50 -72.84
CA VAL A 76 19.38 5.54 -71.97
C VAL A 76 19.27 6.87 -72.71
N THR A 77 18.17 7.59 -72.49
CA THR A 77 17.97 8.93 -73.03
C THR A 77 18.40 9.97 -72.01
N ILE A 78 19.29 10.89 -72.40
CA ILE A 78 19.81 11.95 -71.53
C ILE A 78 19.77 13.29 -72.29
N PRO A 79 19.24 14.38 -71.71
CA PRO A 79 18.44 14.44 -70.50
C PRO A 79 16.99 13.96 -70.73
N GLU A 80 16.46 13.08 -69.87
CA GLU A 80 15.03 12.71 -69.84
C GLU A 80 14.50 12.77 -68.40
N PRO A 81 13.66 13.77 -68.06
CA PRO A 81 13.02 13.85 -66.75
C PRO A 81 12.15 12.61 -66.50
N GLY A 82 12.41 11.87 -65.43
CA GLY A 82 11.67 10.65 -65.14
C GLY A 82 12.09 9.41 -65.96
N GLY A 83 13.16 9.52 -66.76
CA GLY A 83 13.74 8.38 -67.48
C GLY A 83 14.59 7.47 -66.58
N ALA A 84 15.31 6.52 -67.21
CA ALA A 84 16.07 5.46 -66.53
C ALA A 84 17.04 5.97 -65.44
N ILE A 85 17.69 7.12 -65.65
CA ILE A 85 18.60 7.74 -64.66
C ILE A 85 17.84 8.24 -63.43
N THR A 86 16.65 8.83 -63.62
CA THR A 86 15.82 9.31 -62.50
C THR A 86 15.30 8.13 -61.68
N ASP A 87 14.91 7.04 -62.34
CA ASP A 87 14.42 5.84 -61.68
C ASP A 87 15.53 5.09 -60.94
N ALA A 88 16.76 5.06 -61.48
CA ALA A 88 17.93 4.55 -60.79
C ALA A 88 18.17 5.29 -59.47
N VAL A 89 18.13 6.63 -59.50
CA VAL A 89 18.23 7.45 -58.28
C VAL A 89 17.09 7.12 -57.30
N LYS A 90 15.84 7.05 -57.75
CA LYS A 90 14.69 6.69 -56.89
C LYS A 90 14.84 5.30 -56.25
N ARG A 91 15.38 4.30 -56.97
CA ARG A 91 15.62 2.96 -56.44
C ARG A 91 16.62 2.98 -55.30
N PHE A 92 17.75 3.69 -55.45
CA PHE A 92 18.71 3.87 -54.36
C PHE A 92 18.08 4.54 -53.13
N TRP A 93 17.25 5.58 -53.32
CA TRP A 93 16.52 6.21 -52.22
C TRP A 93 15.54 5.24 -51.55
N LYS A 94 14.86 4.39 -52.33
CA LYS A 94 13.91 3.37 -51.83
C LYS A 94 14.59 2.29 -50.98
N HIS A 95 15.84 1.95 -51.27
CA HIS A 95 16.62 1.02 -50.46
C HIS A 95 16.95 1.57 -49.05
N GLY A 96 16.90 2.89 -48.85
CA GLY A 96 17.07 3.52 -47.53
C GLY A 96 18.50 3.46 -46.96
N LEU A 97 19.48 2.96 -47.72
CA LEU A 97 20.86 2.80 -47.25
C LEU A 97 21.74 4.04 -47.45
N PHE A 98 21.30 5.01 -48.27
CA PHE A 98 22.11 6.13 -48.76
C PHE A 98 21.53 7.49 -48.35
N SER A 99 22.43 8.43 -48.03
CA SER A 99 22.12 9.81 -47.62
C SER A 99 22.25 10.81 -48.77
N ASP A 100 23.08 10.50 -49.77
CA ASP A 100 23.24 11.26 -51.02
C ASP A 100 23.46 10.28 -52.17
N VAL A 101 22.84 10.55 -53.32
CA VAL A 101 22.89 9.71 -54.53
C VAL A 101 23.01 10.65 -55.74
N LYS A 102 24.14 10.58 -56.44
CA LYS A 102 24.38 11.34 -57.67
C LYS A 102 24.82 10.39 -58.77
N ILE A 103 24.32 10.61 -59.98
CA ILE A 103 24.77 9.89 -61.17
C ILE A 103 25.34 10.94 -62.12
N LEU A 104 26.64 10.86 -62.38
CA LEU A 104 27.38 11.77 -63.24
C LEU A 104 27.73 11.06 -64.55
N ALA A 105 27.72 11.78 -65.67
CA ALA A 105 28.34 11.28 -66.89
C ALA A 105 29.81 11.72 -66.88
N THR A 106 30.74 10.77 -66.80
CA THR A 106 32.18 11.06 -66.74
C THR A 106 32.77 11.26 -68.12
N LYS A 107 32.20 10.62 -69.14
CA LYS A 107 32.64 10.69 -70.53
C LYS A 107 31.46 10.49 -71.47
N ILE A 108 31.40 11.25 -72.57
CA ILE A 108 30.47 11.04 -73.68
C ILE A 108 31.28 11.06 -74.98
N GLU A 109 31.27 9.95 -75.72
CA GLU A 109 31.92 9.83 -77.03
C GLU A 109 30.93 9.23 -78.04
N GLY A 110 30.58 9.99 -79.08
CA GLY A 110 29.59 9.57 -80.08
C GLY A 110 28.20 9.33 -79.48
N ASP A 111 27.75 8.08 -79.51
CA ASP A 111 26.48 7.60 -78.93
C ASP A 111 26.71 6.72 -77.68
N GLN A 112 27.88 6.80 -77.06
CA GLN A 112 28.22 6.08 -75.83
C GLN A 112 28.39 7.03 -74.64
N VAL A 113 27.96 6.58 -73.45
CA VAL A 113 28.08 7.31 -72.18
C VAL A 113 28.70 6.44 -71.09
N TRP A 114 29.61 7.03 -70.31
CA TRP A 114 30.19 6.44 -69.11
C TRP A 114 29.55 7.10 -67.89
N LEU A 115 29.02 6.29 -66.98
CA LEU A 115 28.32 6.78 -65.80
C LEU A 115 29.15 6.52 -64.54
N GLU A 116 29.16 7.50 -63.63
CA GLU A 116 29.67 7.35 -62.27
C GLU A 116 28.52 7.56 -61.28
N ILE A 117 28.23 6.53 -60.49
CA ILE A 117 27.26 6.59 -59.40
C ILE A 117 28.02 6.92 -58.11
N GLN A 118 27.88 8.16 -57.65
CA GLN A 118 28.42 8.61 -56.37
C GLN A 118 27.38 8.39 -55.28
N LEU A 119 27.70 7.54 -54.31
CA LEU A 119 26.82 7.21 -53.20
C LEU A 119 27.47 7.62 -51.88
N LYS A 120 26.69 8.23 -50.98
CA LYS A 120 27.09 8.43 -49.58
C LYS A 120 26.23 7.55 -48.68
N GLN A 121 26.87 6.71 -47.86
CA GLN A 121 26.14 5.84 -46.93
C GLN A 121 25.38 6.67 -45.88
N ARG A 122 24.25 6.16 -45.38
CA ARG A 122 23.61 6.73 -44.18
C ARG A 122 24.38 6.34 -42.93
N PRO A 123 24.59 7.29 -42.00
CA PRO A 123 25.20 6.96 -40.74
C PRO A 123 24.29 6.05 -39.91
N ARG A 124 24.93 5.18 -39.12
CA ARG A 124 24.26 4.33 -38.13
C ARG A 124 24.46 4.90 -36.73
N ILE A 125 23.53 4.61 -35.82
CA ILE A 125 23.62 5.07 -34.43
C ILE A 125 24.70 4.26 -33.71
N SER A 126 25.76 4.92 -33.23
CA SER A 126 26.75 4.33 -32.31
C SER A 126 26.23 4.36 -30.87
N GLU A 127 25.71 5.52 -30.45
CA GLU A 127 25.20 5.79 -29.10
C GLU A 127 24.08 6.83 -29.14
N VAL A 128 23.16 6.79 -28.17
CA VAL A 128 22.11 7.79 -27.99
C VAL A 128 22.23 8.39 -26.60
N ASN A 129 22.49 9.69 -26.53
CA ASN A 129 22.58 10.42 -25.27
C ASN A 129 21.31 11.23 -25.03
N TYR A 130 20.84 11.25 -23.79
CA TYR A 130 19.68 12.04 -23.38
C TYR A 130 20.05 13.06 -22.32
N HIS A 131 19.84 14.34 -22.66
CA HIS A 131 20.13 15.49 -21.79
C HIS A 131 18.83 16.20 -21.36
N GLY A 132 18.84 16.79 -20.16
CA GLY A 132 17.71 17.56 -19.63
C GLY A 132 16.60 16.75 -18.92
N ILE A 133 16.74 15.43 -18.80
CA ILE A 133 15.75 14.53 -18.21
C ILE A 133 16.31 13.68 -17.07
N LYS A 134 15.44 13.20 -16.16
CA LYS A 134 15.84 12.34 -15.03
C LYS A 134 16.04 10.89 -15.50
N LYS A 135 16.81 10.10 -14.74
CA LYS A 135 17.11 8.68 -15.06
C LYS A 135 15.86 7.84 -15.38
N GLY A 136 14.84 7.86 -14.53
CA GLY A 136 13.60 7.10 -14.80
C GLY A 136 12.82 7.60 -16.02
N GLU A 137 12.83 8.92 -16.30
CA GLU A 137 12.20 9.46 -17.52
C GLU A 137 12.95 9.02 -18.78
N ARG A 138 14.27 8.84 -18.69
CA ARG A 138 15.12 8.35 -19.78
C ARG A 138 14.80 6.89 -20.11
N GLU A 139 14.77 6.01 -19.11
CA GLU A 139 14.49 4.58 -19.30
C GLU A 139 13.11 4.35 -19.96
N ASP A 140 12.07 5.06 -19.49
CA ASP A 140 10.72 5.05 -20.09
C ASP A 140 10.73 5.47 -21.57
N LEU A 141 11.49 6.52 -21.88
CA LEU A 141 11.54 7.13 -23.20
C LEU A 141 12.35 6.27 -24.19
N GLU A 142 13.47 5.69 -23.75
CA GLU A 142 14.28 4.73 -24.51
C GLU A 142 13.43 3.53 -24.94
N ALA A 143 12.63 2.97 -24.03
CA ALA A 143 11.73 1.86 -24.34
C ALA A 143 10.68 2.20 -25.41
N ARG A 144 10.18 3.45 -25.42
CA ARG A 144 9.16 3.92 -26.37
C ARG A 144 9.73 4.36 -27.73
N LEU A 145 10.91 4.97 -27.73
CA LEU A 145 11.57 5.46 -28.95
C LEU A 145 12.14 4.32 -29.79
N GLY A 146 12.63 3.25 -29.15
CA GLY A 146 13.17 2.10 -29.85
C GLY A 146 14.45 2.40 -30.64
N LEU A 147 15.12 3.53 -30.36
CA LEU A 147 16.41 3.87 -30.95
C LEU A 147 17.47 2.94 -30.36
N ARG A 148 18.01 2.02 -31.18
CA ARG A 148 19.03 1.06 -30.77
C ARG A 148 20.32 1.28 -31.54
N LYS A 149 21.44 0.92 -30.93
CA LYS A 149 22.75 0.89 -31.61
C LYS A 149 22.66 0.08 -32.91
N GLY A 150 23.25 0.61 -33.98
CA GLY A 150 23.27 0.04 -35.32
C GLY A 150 22.08 0.42 -36.22
N TYR A 151 21.06 1.11 -35.71
CA TYR A 151 19.94 1.60 -36.54
C TYR A 151 20.38 2.74 -37.46
N GLN A 152 19.78 2.84 -38.64
CA GLN A 152 20.08 3.91 -39.59
C GLN A 152 19.39 5.22 -39.19
N VAL A 153 20.14 6.32 -39.22
CA VAL A 153 19.58 7.64 -38.94
C VAL A 153 18.90 8.17 -40.20
N THR A 154 17.57 8.31 -40.14
CA THR A 154 16.75 8.89 -41.22
C THR A 154 16.03 10.15 -40.71
N PRO A 155 15.72 11.12 -41.58
CA PRO A 155 14.95 12.30 -41.18
C PRO A 155 13.62 11.93 -40.52
N ASN A 156 12.90 10.95 -41.06
CA ASN A 156 11.65 10.46 -40.49
C ASN A 156 11.82 9.86 -39.08
N LEU A 157 12.95 9.18 -38.82
CA LEU A 157 13.26 8.68 -37.48
C LEU A 157 13.41 9.84 -36.48
N ILE A 158 14.08 10.92 -36.88
CA ILE A 158 14.28 12.12 -36.05
C ILE A 158 12.94 12.82 -35.80
N ASP A 159 12.11 13.00 -36.83
CA ASP A 159 10.78 13.64 -36.71
C ASP A 159 9.83 12.82 -35.83
N ARG A 160 9.82 11.50 -36.03
CA ARG A 160 9.05 10.56 -35.20
C ARG A 160 9.54 10.59 -33.75
N ALA A 161 10.85 10.56 -33.53
CA ALA A 161 11.43 10.63 -32.19
C ALA A 161 11.03 11.94 -31.50
N THR A 162 11.15 13.06 -32.19
CA THR A 162 10.75 14.39 -31.72
C THR A 162 9.28 14.43 -31.32
N THR A 163 8.40 13.89 -32.17
CA THR A 163 6.95 13.83 -31.91
C THR A 163 6.63 12.94 -30.71
N LEU A 164 7.28 11.78 -30.59
CA LEU A 164 7.10 10.87 -29.46
C LEU A 164 7.59 11.47 -28.14
N ILE A 165 8.73 12.18 -28.16
CA ILE A 165 9.26 12.87 -26.99
C ILE A 165 8.29 13.96 -26.54
N LYS A 166 7.82 14.81 -27.45
CA LYS A 166 6.82 15.86 -27.15
C LYS A 166 5.54 15.25 -26.57
N LYS A 167 5.00 14.19 -27.17
CA LYS A 167 3.80 13.49 -26.67
C LYS A 167 4.01 12.86 -25.29
N PHE A 168 5.18 12.28 -25.04
CA PHE A 168 5.53 11.70 -23.74
C PHE A 168 5.55 12.73 -22.62
N PHE A 169 6.14 13.90 -22.88
CA PHE A 169 6.20 14.97 -21.90
C PHE A 169 4.88 15.76 -21.78
N ASP A 170 4.06 15.84 -22.83
CA ASP A 170 2.68 16.34 -22.77
C ASP A 170 1.85 15.51 -21.78
N GLY A 171 1.94 14.18 -21.85
CA GLY A 171 1.30 13.27 -20.88
C GLY A 171 1.78 13.47 -19.43
N LYS A 172 2.98 14.04 -19.23
CA LYS A 172 3.52 14.40 -17.89
C LYS A 172 3.19 15.84 -17.46
N GLY A 173 2.48 16.60 -18.31
CA GLY A 173 1.98 17.96 -18.09
C GLY A 173 2.92 19.07 -18.59
N PHE A 174 3.82 18.76 -19.52
CA PHE A 174 4.73 19.73 -20.14
C PHE A 174 4.35 19.90 -21.62
N LYS A 175 3.54 20.92 -21.95
CA LYS A 175 3.16 21.17 -23.36
C LYS A 175 4.24 21.85 -24.19
N ASN A 176 5.02 22.72 -23.57
CA ASN A 176 6.01 23.55 -24.25
C ASN A 176 7.38 22.89 -24.20
N VAL A 177 7.51 21.64 -24.67
CA VAL A 177 8.79 20.91 -24.64
C VAL A 177 9.57 21.19 -25.92
N ASP A 178 10.77 21.73 -25.76
CA ASP A 178 11.72 21.91 -26.86
C ASP A 178 12.62 20.68 -26.93
N VAL A 179 12.71 20.10 -28.12
CA VAL A 179 13.50 18.91 -28.39
C VAL A 179 14.42 19.23 -29.54
N GLU A 180 15.72 19.09 -29.31
CA GLU A 180 16.75 19.24 -30.32
C GLU A 180 17.53 17.93 -30.40
N ILE A 181 17.59 17.36 -31.60
CA ILE A 181 18.31 16.11 -31.87
C ILE A 181 19.51 16.43 -32.75
N LEU A 182 20.71 16.35 -32.17
CA LEU A 182 21.97 16.60 -32.85
C LEU A 182 22.64 15.28 -33.23
N GLN A 183 23.29 15.26 -34.38
CA GLN A 183 24.09 14.14 -34.86
C GLN A 183 25.56 14.56 -34.85
N LYS A 184 26.40 13.76 -34.20
CA LYS A 184 27.84 13.97 -34.12
C LYS A 184 28.57 12.73 -34.62
N ASP A 185 29.50 12.88 -35.55
CA ASP A 185 30.29 11.75 -36.04
C ASP A 185 31.09 11.09 -34.91
N ASP A 186 31.07 9.76 -34.86
CA ASP A 186 31.85 8.97 -33.91
C ASP A 186 33.27 8.79 -34.45
N ILE A 187 34.25 9.40 -33.79
CA ILE A 187 35.68 9.33 -34.18
C ILE A 187 36.21 7.89 -34.04
N ALA A 188 35.61 7.06 -33.17
CA ALA A 188 36.03 5.68 -32.95
C ALA A 188 35.47 4.70 -34.00
N HIS A 189 34.35 5.03 -34.66
CA HIS A 189 33.67 4.15 -35.61
C HIS A 189 33.26 4.91 -36.87
N GLU A 190 34.03 4.73 -37.94
CA GLU A 190 33.79 5.40 -39.24
C GLU A 190 32.41 5.03 -39.81
N GLY A 191 31.60 6.04 -40.15
CA GLY A 191 30.24 5.86 -40.66
C GLY A 191 29.16 5.68 -39.58
N GLU A 192 29.51 5.80 -38.30
CA GLU A 192 28.55 5.88 -37.20
C GLU A 192 28.47 7.29 -36.61
N VAL A 193 27.31 7.62 -36.04
CA VAL A 193 27.03 8.90 -35.37
C VAL A 193 26.49 8.66 -33.97
N ILE A 194 26.89 9.53 -33.06
CA ILE A 194 26.29 9.72 -31.75
C ILE A 194 25.09 10.64 -31.91
N VAL A 195 23.95 10.23 -31.39
CA VAL A 195 22.71 11.01 -31.42
C VAL A 195 22.49 11.64 -30.05
N ASP A 196 22.69 12.95 -29.96
CA ASP A 196 22.48 13.72 -28.74
C ASP A 196 21.06 14.31 -28.76
N ILE A 197 20.20 13.83 -27.86
CA ILE A 197 18.82 14.29 -27.70
C ILE A 197 18.76 15.25 -26.51
N ASN A 198 18.71 16.54 -26.83
CA ASN A 198 18.60 17.63 -25.88
C ASN A 198 17.13 17.98 -25.66
N ILE A 199 16.64 17.78 -24.44
CA ILE A 199 15.23 17.99 -24.11
C ILE A 199 15.13 19.08 -23.06
N ASN A 200 14.58 20.23 -23.45
CA ASN A 200 14.16 21.25 -22.51
C ASN A 200 12.66 21.09 -22.22
N LYS A 201 12.35 20.58 -21.03
CA LYS A 201 10.96 20.34 -20.59
C LYS A 201 10.17 21.63 -20.37
N ASN A 202 10.86 22.75 -20.15
CA ASN A 202 10.28 24.00 -19.66
C ASN A 202 9.39 23.78 -18.41
N GLU A 203 8.55 24.75 -18.04
CA GLU A 203 7.66 24.62 -16.89
C GLU A 203 6.36 23.88 -17.24
N LYS A 204 5.76 23.24 -16.24
CA LYS A 204 4.48 22.55 -16.39
C LYS A 204 3.35 23.54 -16.66
N THR A 205 2.50 23.19 -17.63
CA THR A 205 1.29 23.95 -17.94
C THR A 205 0.25 23.76 -16.84
N LYS A 206 -0.20 24.87 -16.25
CA LYS A 206 -1.22 24.88 -15.18
C LYS A 206 -2.51 25.51 -15.67
N ILE A 207 -3.62 25.17 -15.05
CA ILE A 207 -4.91 25.78 -15.38
C ILE A 207 -5.03 27.12 -14.64
N HIS A 208 -5.39 28.17 -15.36
CA HIS A 208 -5.72 29.46 -14.76
C HIS A 208 -7.21 29.51 -14.42
N LYS A 209 -8.10 29.40 -15.41
CA LYS A 209 -9.55 29.37 -15.22
C LYS A 209 -10.27 28.40 -16.16
N ILE A 210 -11.41 27.89 -15.69
CA ILE A 210 -12.35 27.04 -16.43
C ILE A 210 -13.68 27.79 -16.46
N HIS A 211 -14.15 28.02 -17.68
CA HIS A 211 -15.39 28.71 -17.99
C HIS A 211 -16.40 27.71 -18.52
N PHE A 212 -17.59 27.71 -17.90
CA PHE A 212 -18.74 26.96 -18.37
C PHE A 212 -19.75 27.93 -18.97
N GLU A 213 -20.31 27.56 -20.12
CA GLU A 213 -21.41 28.28 -20.77
C GLU A 213 -22.55 27.27 -21.03
N GLY A 214 -23.79 27.72 -20.84
CA GLY A 214 -24.99 26.90 -21.06
C GLY A 214 -25.43 26.05 -19.87
N ASN A 215 -24.72 26.12 -18.74
CA ASN A 215 -25.11 25.45 -17.51
C ASN A 215 -26.05 26.31 -16.63
N SER A 216 -27.30 25.89 -16.49
CA SER A 216 -28.34 26.54 -15.68
C SER A 216 -28.85 25.63 -14.55
N ALA A 217 -28.90 24.33 -14.79
CA ALA A 217 -29.30 23.30 -13.84
C ALA A 217 -28.18 22.95 -12.85
N LEU A 218 -26.93 22.94 -13.31
CA LEU A 218 -25.77 22.68 -12.46
C LEU A 218 -24.90 23.93 -12.35
N THR A 219 -24.43 24.21 -11.13
CA THR A 219 -23.54 25.34 -10.90
C THR A 219 -22.15 25.04 -11.44
N ASP A 220 -21.39 26.07 -11.83
CA ASP A 220 -19.97 25.94 -12.19
C ASP A 220 -19.18 25.16 -11.13
N ARG A 221 -19.54 25.33 -9.84
CA ARG A 221 -18.89 24.62 -8.73
C ARG A 221 -19.12 23.11 -8.81
N ASP A 222 -20.31 22.68 -9.19
CA ASP A 222 -20.65 21.25 -9.29
C ASP A 222 -19.93 20.60 -10.48
N LEU A 223 -19.84 21.31 -11.60
CA LEU A 223 -19.10 20.86 -12.78
C LEU A 223 -17.59 20.81 -12.51
N LYS A 224 -17.02 21.83 -11.87
CA LYS A 224 -15.60 21.83 -11.44
C LYS A 224 -15.30 20.69 -10.48
N LYS A 225 -16.21 20.36 -9.55
CA LYS A 225 -16.05 19.19 -8.67
C LYS A 225 -16.13 17.86 -9.41
N ALA A 226 -16.88 17.79 -10.50
CA ALA A 226 -16.94 16.59 -11.34
C ALA A 226 -15.60 16.36 -12.06
N MET A 227 -14.89 17.43 -12.43
CA MET A 227 -13.52 17.38 -12.95
C MET A 227 -12.53 17.06 -11.82
N LYS A 228 -12.09 15.80 -11.73
CA LYS A 228 -11.29 15.33 -10.59
C LYS A 228 -9.85 15.81 -10.65
N LYS A 229 -9.28 15.93 -11.85
CA LYS A 229 -7.84 16.16 -12.07
C LYS A 229 -7.54 17.53 -12.70
N THR A 230 -8.49 18.09 -13.43
CA THR A 230 -8.43 19.39 -14.10
C THR A 230 -9.06 20.48 -13.22
N ASN A 231 -8.26 21.11 -12.33
CA ASN A 231 -8.78 22.10 -11.37
C ASN A 231 -7.98 23.41 -11.33
N GLU A 232 -8.70 24.52 -11.11
CA GLU A 232 -8.17 25.88 -10.95
C GLU A 232 -7.42 26.08 -9.61
N LYS A 233 -6.64 27.16 -9.50
CA LYS A 233 -6.02 27.55 -8.22
C LYS A 233 -7.04 28.29 -7.33
N PHE A 234 -7.70 27.58 -6.42
CA PHE A 234 -8.60 28.20 -5.45
C PHE A 234 -7.85 29.12 -4.46
N SER A 235 -8.43 30.27 -4.13
CA SER A 235 -7.89 31.23 -3.15
C SER A 235 -8.22 30.78 -1.71
N LEU A 236 -7.20 30.80 -0.85
CA LEU A 236 -7.18 30.21 0.51
C LEU A 236 -8.15 30.83 1.53
N PHE A 237 -8.79 31.97 1.22
CA PHE A 237 -9.33 32.83 2.28
C PHE A 237 -10.81 32.65 2.65
N ASN A 238 -11.63 31.91 1.89
CA ASN A 238 -13.08 31.87 2.15
C ASN A 238 -13.73 30.48 2.36
N ASP A 239 -13.02 29.35 2.24
CA ASP A 239 -13.68 28.04 2.39
C ASP A 239 -12.71 26.93 2.91
N TRP A 240 -12.46 26.92 4.22
CA TRP A 240 -11.50 25.99 4.87
C TRP A 240 -11.92 24.51 4.83
N LYS A 241 -13.22 24.21 4.67
CA LYS A 241 -13.76 22.84 4.69
C LYS A 241 -13.54 22.06 3.39
N SER A 242 -13.40 22.72 2.24
CA SER A 242 -13.05 22.08 0.95
C SER A 242 -11.54 22.03 0.69
N SER A 243 -10.77 22.90 1.34
CA SER A 243 -9.36 23.17 1.01
C SER A 243 -8.37 22.08 1.43
N ILE A 244 -8.70 21.22 2.40
CA ILE A 244 -7.82 20.12 2.85
C ILE A 244 -7.87 18.92 1.89
N LEU A 245 -8.99 18.71 1.17
CA LEU A 245 -9.14 17.64 0.19
C LEU A 245 -8.36 17.88 -1.10
N GLU A 246 -8.25 19.13 -1.53
CA GLU A 246 -7.69 19.52 -2.84
C GLU A 246 -6.19 19.85 -2.78
N ALA A 247 -5.61 19.94 -1.57
CA ALA A 247 -4.18 20.15 -1.36
C ALA A 247 -3.31 18.98 -1.87
N PHE A 248 -3.88 17.79 -2.04
CA PHE A 248 -3.19 16.58 -2.50
C PHE A 248 -3.44 16.24 -4.00
N SER A 249 -4.22 17.04 -4.73
CA SER A 249 -4.41 16.83 -6.17
C SER A 249 -3.20 17.36 -6.96
N THR A 250 -2.66 16.56 -7.89
CA THR A 250 -1.56 17.00 -8.74
C THR A 250 -2.11 17.94 -9.82
N LYS A 251 -1.99 19.25 -9.58
CA LYS A 251 -2.50 20.37 -10.38
C LYS A 251 -1.76 20.55 -11.71
N LYS A 252 -1.86 19.57 -12.60
CA LYS A 252 -1.23 19.60 -13.94
C LYS A 252 -2.33 19.44 -14.98
N PHE A 253 -2.28 20.24 -16.04
CA PHE A 253 -3.10 19.98 -17.23
C PHE A 253 -2.42 18.87 -18.04
N THR A 254 -3.13 17.77 -18.28
CA THR A 254 -2.72 16.74 -19.25
C THR A 254 -3.90 16.47 -20.17
N THR A 255 -3.62 16.28 -21.45
CA THR A 255 -4.66 16.07 -22.47
C THR A 255 -5.55 14.86 -22.13
N GLU A 256 -4.96 13.78 -21.64
CA GLU A 256 -5.68 12.55 -21.26
C GLU A 256 -6.64 12.75 -20.08
N GLU A 257 -6.21 13.42 -19.02
CA GLU A 257 -7.07 13.67 -17.85
C GLU A 257 -8.19 14.65 -18.20
N TYR A 258 -7.92 15.61 -19.08
CA TYR A 258 -8.94 16.53 -19.58
C TYR A 258 -10.05 15.81 -20.37
N GLU A 259 -9.69 14.87 -21.26
CA GLU A 259 -10.68 14.04 -21.98
C GLU A 259 -11.52 13.18 -21.03
N ASN A 260 -10.91 12.63 -19.97
CA ASN A 260 -11.64 11.88 -18.95
C ASN A 260 -12.57 12.78 -18.11
N ASP A 261 -12.10 13.98 -17.75
CA ASP A 261 -12.91 14.95 -17.01
C ASP A 261 -14.09 15.48 -17.84
N LYS A 262 -13.97 15.58 -19.17
CA LYS A 262 -15.11 15.86 -20.07
C LYS A 262 -16.21 14.80 -19.95
N LYS A 263 -15.86 13.52 -19.89
CA LYS A 263 -16.83 12.43 -19.66
C LYS A 263 -17.48 12.54 -18.28
N HIS A 264 -16.70 12.87 -17.25
CA HIS A 264 -17.22 13.04 -15.89
C HIS A 264 -18.23 14.19 -15.77
N ILE A 265 -18.10 15.26 -16.57
CA ILE A 265 -19.11 16.32 -16.65
C ILE A 265 -20.45 15.76 -17.13
N ILE A 266 -20.45 15.02 -18.25
CA ILE A 266 -21.68 14.42 -18.80
C ILE A 266 -22.26 13.38 -17.83
N GLU A 267 -21.42 12.51 -17.26
CA GLU A 267 -21.85 11.57 -16.21
C GLU A 267 -22.52 12.28 -15.03
N LYS A 268 -22.08 13.49 -14.68
CA LYS A 268 -22.67 14.27 -13.59
C LYS A 268 -24.06 14.80 -13.92
N TYR A 269 -24.29 15.21 -15.16
CA TYR A 269 -25.61 15.56 -15.68
C TYR A 269 -26.52 14.33 -15.72
N ASN A 270 -26.04 13.21 -16.22
CA ASN A 270 -26.80 11.95 -16.27
C ASN A 270 -27.14 11.42 -14.86
N GLU A 271 -26.30 11.66 -13.85
CA GLU A 271 -26.59 11.34 -12.44
C GLU A 271 -27.81 12.14 -11.91
N LYS A 272 -28.10 13.29 -12.51
CA LYS A 272 -29.13 14.24 -12.10
C LYS A 272 -30.40 14.20 -12.96
N GLY A 273 -30.47 13.29 -13.93
CA GLY A 273 -31.63 13.12 -14.81
C GLY A 273 -31.52 13.80 -16.17
N TYR A 274 -30.42 14.48 -16.46
CA TYR A 274 -30.22 15.20 -17.72
C TYR A 274 -29.60 14.25 -18.75
N ARG A 275 -30.45 13.45 -19.42
CA ARG A 275 -30.04 12.41 -20.36
C ARG A 275 -29.37 13.00 -21.60
N ASP A 276 -29.97 14.06 -22.13
CA ASP A 276 -29.60 14.67 -23.40
C ASP A 276 -28.44 15.68 -23.24
N ALA A 277 -27.77 15.66 -22.08
CA ALA A 277 -26.67 16.55 -21.80
C ALA A 277 -25.48 16.24 -22.71
N VAL A 278 -25.03 17.24 -23.46
CA VAL A 278 -23.91 17.12 -24.40
C VAL A 278 -22.96 18.29 -24.26
N LEU A 279 -21.67 18.01 -24.47
CA LEU A 279 -20.65 19.05 -24.59
C LEU A 279 -20.58 19.46 -26.06
N VAL A 280 -21.07 20.67 -26.35
CA VAL A 280 -21.21 21.19 -27.72
C VAL A 280 -19.87 21.67 -28.27
N GLU A 281 -19.10 22.36 -27.43
CA GLU A 281 -17.83 22.96 -27.83
C GLU A 281 -16.84 22.96 -26.67
N ASP A 282 -15.56 22.70 -26.98
CA ASP A 282 -14.47 22.86 -26.04
C ASP A 282 -13.26 23.56 -26.65
N SER A 283 -12.68 24.49 -25.91
CA SER A 283 -11.46 25.18 -26.34
C SER A 283 -10.50 25.39 -25.18
N VAL A 284 -9.20 25.26 -25.48
CA VAL A 284 -8.11 25.48 -24.53
C VAL A 284 -7.20 26.56 -25.10
N VAL A 285 -7.15 27.70 -24.43
CA VAL A 285 -6.44 28.90 -24.89
C VAL A 285 -5.28 29.20 -23.94
N ASN A 286 -4.13 29.59 -24.48
CA ASN A 286 -2.99 30.02 -23.66
C ASN A 286 -3.30 31.37 -23.01
N TYR A 287 -3.34 31.41 -21.67
CA TYR A 287 -3.38 32.67 -20.91
C TYR A 287 -1.97 33.29 -20.81
N ASN A 288 -0.94 32.44 -20.60
CA ASN A 288 0.47 32.79 -20.71
C ASN A 288 1.33 31.52 -20.93
N ASP A 289 2.65 31.67 -21.04
CA ASP A 289 3.60 30.55 -21.27
C ASP A 289 3.50 29.39 -20.28
N LYS A 290 2.85 29.61 -19.13
CA LYS A 290 2.75 28.67 -18.01
C LYS A 290 1.31 28.28 -17.69
N ARG A 291 0.30 28.96 -18.27
CA ARG A 291 -1.10 28.80 -17.90
C ARG A 291 -2.06 28.82 -19.07
N VAL A 292 -3.08 27.99 -18.98
CA VAL A 292 -4.17 27.89 -19.96
C VAL A 292 -5.52 28.18 -19.32
N ASP A 293 -6.41 28.79 -20.11
CA ASP A 293 -7.83 28.90 -19.82
C ASP A 293 -8.60 27.87 -20.65
N ILE A 294 -9.62 27.29 -20.05
CA ILE A 294 -10.47 26.26 -20.66
C ILE A 294 -11.89 26.82 -20.77
N PHE A 295 -12.50 26.72 -21.95
CA PHE A 295 -13.89 27.09 -22.19
C PHE A 295 -14.67 25.84 -22.63
N LEU A 296 -15.77 25.57 -21.93
CA LEU A 296 -16.62 24.41 -22.14
C LEU A 296 -18.06 24.90 -22.32
N LYS A 297 -18.65 24.63 -23.47
CA LYS A 297 -20.06 24.93 -23.74
C LYS A 297 -20.89 23.65 -23.64
N VAL A 298 -21.83 23.64 -22.72
CA VAL A 298 -22.70 22.50 -22.43
C VAL A 298 -24.13 22.82 -22.84
N GLU A 299 -24.80 21.86 -23.44
CA GLU A 299 -26.25 21.86 -23.61
C GLU A 299 -26.81 20.83 -22.63
N GLU A 300 -27.61 21.28 -21.65
CA GLU A 300 -28.01 20.41 -20.52
C GLU A 300 -29.12 19.43 -20.89
N GLY A 301 -29.99 19.80 -21.84
CA GLY A 301 -31.18 19.02 -22.19
C GLY A 301 -32.24 18.99 -21.08
N ASP A 302 -33.29 18.20 -21.31
CA ASP A 302 -34.40 18.06 -20.36
C ASP A 302 -34.08 17.07 -19.24
N LYS A 303 -34.77 17.26 -18.11
CA LYS A 303 -34.65 16.39 -16.93
C LYS A 303 -35.72 15.30 -16.98
N TYR A 304 -35.28 14.04 -16.94
CA TYR A 304 -36.15 12.88 -17.06
C TYR A 304 -36.37 12.13 -15.72
N TYR A 305 -37.57 11.55 -15.61
CA TYR A 305 -38.02 10.71 -14.49
C TYR A 305 -38.39 9.32 -15.00
N LEU A 306 -38.32 8.31 -14.12
CA LEU A 306 -38.69 6.94 -14.44
C LEU A 306 -40.21 6.79 -14.42
N LYS A 307 -40.81 6.42 -15.56
CA LYS A 307 -42.24 6.11 -15.70
C LYS A 307 -42.54 4.69 -15.25
N ASP A 308 -41.77 3.74 -15.77
CA ASP A 308 -41.90 2.32 -15.50
C ASP A 308 -40.56 1.60 -15.70
N ILE A 309 -40.38 0.45 -15.03
CA ILE A 309 -39.19 -0.40 -15.16
C ILE A 309 -39.65 -1.85 -15.30
N ASN A 310 -39.43 -2.43 -16.47
CA ASN A 310 -39.77 -3.81 -16.77
C ASN A 310 -38.50 -4.65 -16.98
N PHE A 311 -38.51 -5.87 -16.46
CA PHE A 311 -37.50 -6.87 -16.79
C PHE A 311 -38.10 -7.87 -17.78
N VAL A 312 -37.35 -8.18 -18.83
CA VAL A 312 -37.74 -9.14 -19.87
C VAL A 312 -36.63 -10.17 -20.04
N GLY A 313 -36.98 -11.45 -20.16
CA GLY A 313 -36.00 -12.54 -20.32
C GLY A 313 -35.55 -13.18 -19.00
N ASN A 314 -36.04 -12.72 -17.85
CA ASN A 314 -35.82 -13.35 -16.54
C ASN A 314 -36.73 -14.56 -16.33
N THR A 315 -36.23 -15.77 -16.57
CA THR A 315 -36.96 -17.01 -16.28
C THR A 315 -36.61 -17.58 -14.91
N LYS A 316 -35.41 -17.26 -14.40
CA LYS A 316 -34.92 -17.81 -13.14
C LYS A 316 -35.45 -17.09 -11.90
N TYR A 317 -35.58 -15.77 -11.96
CA TYR A 317 -36.02 -14.93 -10.85
C TYR A 317 -37.23 -14.08 -11.21
N PRO A 318 -38.19 -13.90 -10.30
CA PRO A 318 -39.36 -13.05 -10.54
C PRO A 318 -38.97 -11.58 -10.61
N THR A 319 -39.64 -10.82 -11.47
CA THR A 319 -39.39 -9.40 -11.72
C THR A 319 -39.45 -8.56 -10.44
N GLU A 320 -40.36 -8.88 -9.52
CA GLU A 320 -40.48 -8.19 -8.21
C GLU A 320 -39.19 -8.27 -7.39
N GLN A 321 -38.52 -9.43 -7.39
CA GLN A 321 -37.26 -9.62 -6.69
C GLN A 321 -36.14 -8.79 -7.34
N LEU A 322 -36.09 -8.76 -8.68
CA LEU A 322 -35.11 -7.98 -9.42
C LEU A 322 -35.31 -6.47 -9.22
N LEU A 323 -36.56 -5.99 -9.20
CA LEU A 323 -36.90 -4.61 -8.89
C LEU A 323 -36.51 -4.22 -7.46
N TYR A 324 -36.74 -5.11 -6.49
CA TYR A 324 -36.31 -4.88 -5.11
C TYR A 324 -34.80 -4.70 -5.00
N ILE A 325 -34.03 -5.57 -5.68
CA ILE A 325 -32.57 -5.47 -5.72
C ILE A 325 -32.13 -4.22 -6.50
N LEU A 326 -32.77 -3.87 -7.61
CA LEU A 326 -32.44 -2.68 -8.38
C LEU A 326 -32.57 -1.41 -7.51
N GLY A 327 -33.56 -1.34 -6.64
CA GLY A 327 -33.71 -0.23 -5.68
C GLY A 327 -34.01 1.12 -6.34
N MET A 328 -34.71 1.07 -7.48
CA MET A 328 -35.23 2.21 -8.23
C MET A 328 -36.73 2.02 -8.43
N LYS A 329 -37.50 3.10 -8.35
CA LYS A 329 -38.96 3.07 -8.45
C LYS A 329 -39.46 4.05 -9.51
N PRO A 330 -40.63 3.78 -10.12
CA PRO A 330 -41.38 4.79 -10.85
C PRO A 330 -41.50 6.10 -10.05
N GLY A 331 -41.24 7.22 -10.69
CA GLY A 331 -41.17 8.56 -10.12
C GLY A 331 -39.77 9.02 -9.69
N ASP A 332 -38.79 8.11 -9.60
CA ASP A 332 -37.40 8.50 -9.32
C ASP A 332 -36.80 9.27 -10.51
N VAL A 333 -35.86 10.17 -10.23
CA VAL A 333 -35.06 10.83 -11.28
C VAL A 333 -34.24 9.77 -12.02
N TYR A 334 -34.22 9.82 -13.36
CA TYR A 334 -33.48 8.84 -14.16
C TYR A 334 -31.97 9.00 -13.98
N ASN A 335 -31.37 8.13 -13.16
CA ASN A 335 -29.94 8.15 -12.90
C ASN A 335 -29.28 6.93 -13.58
N GLN A 336 -28.73 7.14 -14.78
CA GLN A 336 -28.07 6.10 -15.56
C GLN A 336 -26.88 5.47 -14.83
N LYS A 337 -26.12 6.29 -14.09
CA LYS A 337 -24.99 5.81 -13.32
C LYS A 337 -25.43 4.84 -12.23
N LYS A 338 -26.45 5.22 -11.45
CA LYS A 338 -27.05 4.36 -10.42
C LYS A 338 -27.64 3.10 -11.05
N LEU A 339 -28.33 3.21 -12.19
CA LEU A 339 -28.88 2.07 -12.91
C LEU A 339 -27.78 1.05 -13.27
N ASN A 340 -26.70 1.51 -13.91
CA ASN A 340 -25.57 0.66 -14.26
C ASN A 340 -24.88 0.07 -13.02
N GLU A 341 -24.71 0.86 -11.96
CA GLU A 341 -24.14 0.39 -10.68
C GLU A 341 -24.99 -0.74 -10.09
N ARG A 342 -26.32 -0.57 -10.01
CA ARG A 342 -27.26 -1.56 -9.46
C ARG A 342 -27.49 -2.77 -10.36
N LEU A 343 -27.27 -2.64 -11.66
CA LEU A 343 -27.35 -3.78 -12.58
C LEU A 343 -26.08 -4.63 -12.54
N THR A 344 -24.88 -4.03 -12.59
CA THR A 344 -23.63 -4.78 -12.84
C THR A 344 -22.51 -4.62 -11.82
N THR A 345 -22.34 -3.42 -11.25
CA THR A 345 -21.07 -3.04 -10.60
C THR A 345 -21.08 -3.20 -9.08
N ASP A 346 -22.20 -2.86 -8.43
CA ASP A 346 -22.38 -2.95 -6.97
C ASP A 346 -22.19 -4.39 -6.46
N GLU A 347 -21.80 -4.55 -5.19
CA GLU A 347 -21.65 -5.89 -4.56
C GLU A 347 -22.97 -6.65 -4.51
N ASP A 348 -24.11 -5.97 -4.35
CA ASP A 348 -25.47 -6.53 -4.35
C ASP A 348 -26.21 -6.28 -5.67
N ALA A 349 -25.49 -6.00 -6.76
CA ALA A 349 -26.07 -5.78 -8.07
C ALA A 349 -26.86 -7.00 -8.59
N VAL A 350 -27.82 -6.75 -9.50
CA VAL A 350 -28.64 -7.79 -10.13
C VAL A 350 -27.77 -8.88 -10.78
N SER A 351 -26.73 -8.51 -11.54
CA SER A 351 -25.81 -9.47 -12.16
C SER A 351 -25.16 -10.41 -11.14
N ASN A 352 -24.86 -9.95 -9.92
CA ASN A 352 -24.20 -10.80 -8.92
C ASN A 352 -25.12 -11.90 -8.39
N LEU A 353 -26.43 -11.65 -8.32
CA LEU A 353 -27.40 -12.70 -8.00
C LEU A 353 -27.31 -13.86 -8.99
N TYR A 354 -27.13 -13.55 -10.28
CA TYR A 354 -26.96 -14.53 -11.35
C TYR A 354 -25.57 -15.18 -11.32
N TYR A 355 -24.50 -14.38 -11.22
CA TYR A 355 -23.13 -14.87 -11.15
C TYR A 355 -22.87 -15.81 -9.97
N ASN A 356 -23.51 -15.56 -8.82
CA ASN A 356 -23.41 -16.41 -7.63
C ASN A 356 -24.14 -17.75 -7.77
N ASN A 357 -24.94 -17.94 -8.82
CA ASN A 357 -25.71 -19.15 -9.10
C ASN A 357 -25.29 -19.81 -10.43
N GLY A 358 -24.06 -19.56 -10.89
CA GLY A 358 -23.47 -20.21 -12.07
C GLY A 358 -23.67 -19.48 -13.40
N TYR A 359 -24.44 -18.40 -13.46
CA TYR A 359 -24.77 -17.74 -14.74
C TYR A 359 -23.70 -16.73 -15.16
N ILE A 360 -22.47 -17.19 -15.44
CA ILE A 360 -21.36 -16.29 -15.81
C ILE A 360 -21.58 -15.58 -17.16
N PHE A 361 -22.37 -16.18 -18.05
CA PHE A 361 -22.74 -15.61 -19.34
C PHE A 361 -23.90 -14.60 -19.25
N PHE A 362 -24.33 -14.27 -18.03
CA PHE A 362 -25.42 -13.34 -17.79
C PHE A 362 -25.11 -11.95 -18.34
N GLY A 363 -26.07 -11.40 -19.10
CA GLY A 363 -26.10 -10.02 -19.55
C GLY A 363 -27.42 -9.35 -19.17
N ALA A 364 -27.35 -8.10 -18.72
CA ALA A 364 -28.51 -7.23 -18.52
C ALA A 364 -28.28 -5.93 -19.28
N ASP A 365 -29.10 -5.70 -20.30
CA ASP A 365 -29.02 -4.50 -21.15
C ASP A 365 -30.24 -3.61 -20.90
N PRO A 366 -30.08 -2.44 -20.25
CA PRO A 366 -31.18 -1.50 -20.07
C PRO A 366 -31.45 -0.75 -21.37
N VAL A 367 -32.67 -0.91 -21.91
CA VAL A 367 -33.13 -0.24 -23.13
C VAL A 367 -34.24 0.74 -22.78
N GLU A 368 -34.12 1.98 -23.28
CA GLU A 368 -35.19 2.97 -23.22
C GLU A 368 -36.23 2.63 -24.30
N VAL A 369 -37.44 2.26 -23.89
CA VAL A 369 -38.50 1.79 -24.83
C VAL A 369 -39.52 2.87 -25.16
N ASP A 370 -39.76 3.80 -24.23
CA ASP A 370 -40.72 4.89 -24.40
C ASP A 370 -40.18 6.14 -23.71
N VAL A 371 -40.31 7.28 -24.38
CA VAL A 371 -39.88 8.59 -23.90
C VAL A 371 -41.01 9.55 -24.21
N GLU A 372 -41.83 9.85 -23.20
CA GLU A 372 -42.96 10.77 -23.31
C GLU A 372 -42.72 11.97 -22.40
N ASN A 373 -42.61 13.16 -22.99
CA ASN A 373 -42.32 14.41 -22.27
C ASN A 373 -41.05 14.28 -21.40
N ASP A 374 -41.20 14.30 -20.08
CA ASP A 374 -40.14 14.20 -19.07
C ASP A 374 -40.03 12.80 -18.45
N SER A 375 -40.67 11.79 -19.04
CA SER A 375 -40.85 10.47 -18.44
C SER A 375 -40.32 9.35 -19.35
N ILE A 376 -39.45 8.49 -18.82
CA ILE A 376 -38.78 7.39 -19.53
C ILE A 376 -39.26 6.05 -18.98
N SER A 377 -39.66 5.15 -19.87
CA SER A 377 -39.91 3.75 -19.54
C SER A 377 -38.67 2.91 -19.88
N LEU A 378 -38.17 2.16 -18.91
CA LEU A 378 -37.01 1.30 -19.06
C LEU A 378 -37.43 -0.17 -19.19
N GLU A 379 -36.85 -0.86 -20.17
CA GLU A 379 -36.91 -2.31 -20.31
C GLU A 379 -35.51 -2.89 -20.15
N VAL A 380 -35.27 -3.60 -19.06
CA VAL A 380 -34.02 -4.33 -18.83
C VAL A 380 -34.14 -5.70 -19.49
N ARG A 381 -33.43 -5.88 -20.60
CA ARG A 381 -33.38 -7.13 -21.34
C ARG A 381 -32.32 -8.03 -20.74
N ILE A 382 -32.76 -9.15 -20.19
CA ILE A 382 -31.92 -10.15 -19.55
C ILE A 382 -31.62 -11.28 -20.54
N GLN A 383 -30.35 -11.64 -20.61
CA GLN A 383 -29.86 -12.87 -21.24
C GLN A 383 -29.22 -13.71 -20.14
N GLU A 384 -29.90 -14.77 -19.68
CA GLU A 384 -29.42 -15.56 -18.53
C GLU A 384 -28.24 -16.49 -18.92
N GLY A 385 -28.30 -17.10 -20.11
CA GLY A 385 -27.31 -18.09 -20.56
C GLY A 385 -27.37 -19.42 -19.77
N PRO A 386 -26.57 -20.44 -20.16
CA PRO A 386 -26.49 -21.70 -19.42
C PRO A 386 -25.74 -21.52 -18.09
N GLN A 387 -25.98 -22.41 -17.12
CA GLN A 387 -25.19 -22.43 -15.89
C GLN A 387 -23.79 -22.99 -16.17
N ALA A 388 -22.77 -22.23 -15.79
CA ALA A 388 -21.38 -22.63 -15.88
C ALA A 388 -20.91 -23.41 -14.64
N THR A 389 -20.27 -24.54 -14.87
CA THR A 389 -19.49 -25.26 -13.85
C THR A 389 -18.01 -24.94 -14.00
N ILE A 390 -17.28 -24.93 -12.89
CA ILE A 390 -15.83 -24.70 -12.90
C ILE A 390 -15.16 -25.96 -13.44
N ASN A 391 -14.49 -25.87 -14.58
CA ASN A 391 -13.79 -27.00 -15.18
C ASN A 391 -12.38 -27.12 -14.58
N ARG A 392 -11.55 -26.09 -14.76
CA ARG A 392 -10.18 -26.06 -14.21
C ARG A 392 -9.91 -24.82 -13.38
N VAL A 393 -9.01 -24.98 -12.42
CA VAL A 393 -8.48 -23.88 -11.62
C VAL A 393 -6.96 -23.85 -11.80
N ILE A 394 -6.51 -22.84 -12.54
CA ILE A 394 -5.14 -22.64 -12.99
C ILE A 394 -4.48 -21.62 -12.06
N ILE A 395 -3.35 -21.99 -11.46
CA ILE A 395 -2.59 -21.15 -10.52
C ILE A 395 -1.21 -20.93 -11.14
N ASN A 396 -0.82 -19.68 -11.36
CA ASN A 396 0.48 -19.32 -11.92
C ASN A 396 1.25 -18.39 -10.97
N GLY A 397 2.59 -18.43 -11.02
CA GLY A 397 3.47 -17.49 -10.30
C GLY A 397 3.68 -17.77 -8.81
N ASN A 398 3.38 -19.00 -8.37
CA ASN A 398 3.67 -19.52 -7.04
C ASN A 398 5.11 -20.06 -6.92
N ASP A 399 6.12 -19.25 -7.25
CA ASP A 399 7.53 -19.68 -7.32
C ASP A 399 8.15 -20.02 -5.94
N ARG A 400 7.60 -19.42 -4.88
CA ARG A 400 8.10 -19.53 -3.50
C ARG A 400 7.23 -20.40 -2.60
N LEU A 401 6.00 -20.70 -3.02
CA LEU A 401 4.99 -21.40 -2.22
C LEU A 401 4.48 -22.60 -3.01
N TYR A 402 4.32 -23.75 -2.36
CA TYR A 402 3.76 -24.90 -3.08
C TYR A 402 2.31 -24.63 -3.51
N GLU A 403 1.94 -25.18 -4.66
CA GLU A 403 0.63 -24.94 -5.28
C GLU A 403 -0.52 -25.42 -4.39
N ASP A 404 -0.35 -26.54 -3.68
CA ASP A 404 -1.34 -27.11 -2.76
C ASP A 404 -1.67 -26.16 -1.60
N ILE A 405 -0.71 -25.34 -1.17
CA ILE A 405 -0.90 -24.30 -0.15
C ILE A 405 -1.80 -23.17 -0.66
N VAL A 406 -1.70 -22.81 -1.94
CA VAL A 406 -2.62 -21.85 -2.55
C VAL A 406 -3.98 -22.52 -2.77
N ARG A 407 -3.98 -23.72 -3.33
CA ARG A 407 -5.18 -24.46 -3.74
C ARG A 407 -6.12 -24.77 -2.58
N ARG A 408 -5.59 -25.03 -1.38
CA ARG A 408 -6.40 -25.29 -0.18
C ARG A 408 -7.18 -24.06 0.32
N GLU A 409 -6.70 -22.85 0.02
CA GLU A 409 -7.42 -21.61 0.34
C GLU A 409 -8.54 -21.29 -0.66
N LEU A 410 -8.58 -21.98 -1.81
CA LEU A 410 -9.58 -21.69 -2.84
C LEU A 410 -10.94 -22.29 -2.49
N ARG A 411 -11.97 -21.47 -2.63
CA ARG A 411 -13.39 -21.88 -2.56
C ARG A 411 -13.91 -22.29 -3.92
N THR A 412 -13.36 -21.72 -4.98
CA THR A 412 -13.61 -22.13 -6.36
C THR A 412 -12.94 -23.49 -6.60
N LYS A 413 -13.74 -24.57 -6.65
CA LYS A 413 -13.26 -25.93 -6.90
C LYS A 413 -13.82 -26.49 -8.20
N PRO A 414 -13.06 -27.30 -8.94
CA PRO A 414 -13.58 -28.02 -10.10
C PRO A 414 -14.86 -28.79 -9.79
N GLY A 415 -15.82 -28.74 -10.70
CA GLY A 415 -17.14 -29.39 -10.60
C GLY A 415 -18.21 -28.60 -9.84
N MET A 416 -17.86 -27.51 -9.14
CA MET A 416 -18.85 -26.62 -8.53
C MET A 416 -19.43 -25.64 -9.55
N LEU A 417 -20.63 -25.13 -9.30
CA LEU A 417 -21.16 -23.99 -10.05
C LEU A 417 -20.27 -22.77 -9.83
N PHE A 418 -20.14 -21.94 -10.87
CA PHE A 418 -19.46 -20.66 -10.76
C PHE A 418 -20.17 -19.76 -9.73
N SER A 419 -19.38 -19.09 -8.90
CA SER A 419 -19.86 -18.11 -7.93
C SER A 419 -18.86 -16.96 -7.85
N ARG A 420 -19.33 -15.73 -8.12
CA ARG A 420 -18.49 -14.53 -8.02
C ARG A 420 -18.07 -14.29 -6.57
N ASP A 421 -18.96 -14.55 -5.62
CA ASP A 421 -18.66 -14.45 -4.19
C ASP A 421 -17.53 -15.39 -3.78
N ASP A 422 -17.55 -16.65 -4.23
CA ASP A 422 -16.49 -17.61 -3.93
C ASP A 422 -15.18 -17.24 -4.62
N LEU A 423 -15.24 -16.70 -5.85
CA LEU A 423 -14.09 -16.17 -6.56
C LEU A 423 -13.44 -15.02 -5.79
N MET A 424 -14.23 -14.01 -5.41
CA MET A 424 -13.74 -12.85 -4.65
C MET A 424 -13.29 -13.22 -3.23
N ARG A 425 -13.94 -14.18 -2.57
CA ARG A 425 -13.49 -14.72 -1.29
C ARG A 425 -12.15 -15.43 -1.43
N SER A 426 -11.98 -16.27 -2.45
CA SER A 426 -10.72 -16.97 -2.73
C SER A 426 -9.59 -15.96 -2.97
N THR A 427 -9.81 -14.96 -3.83
CA THR A 427 -8.88 -13.83 -4.05
C THR A 427 -8.51 -13.13 -2.74
N ARG A 428 -9.49 -12.87 -1.86
CA ARG A 428 -9.25 -12.24 -0.56
C ARG A 428 -8.46 -13.16 0.38
N GLU A 429 -8.78 -14.44 0.46
CA GLU A 429 -8.08 -15.44 1.29
C GLU A 429 -6.62 -15.59 0.82
N ILE A 430 -6.36 -15.61 -0.50
CA ILE A 430 -5.00 -15.62 -1.06
C ILE A 430 -4.23 -14.33 -0.70
N ALA A 431 -4.86 -13.16 -0.84
CA ALA A 431 -4.25 -11.90 -0.46
C ALA A 431 -3.95 -11.82 1.05
N GLN A 432 -4.84 -12.38 1.88
CA GLN A 432 -4.68 -12.43 3.34
C GLN A 432 -3.56 -13.37 3.81
N MET A 433 -3.16 -14.36 3.00
CA MET A 433 -1.95 -15.14 3.27
C MET A 433 -0.69 -14.26 3.31
N GLY A 434 -0.72 -13.08 2.71
CA GLY A 434 0.41 -12.16 2.63
C GLY A 434 1.43 -12.54 1.55
N HIS A 435 1.55 -13.83 1.18
CA HIS A 435 2.57 -14.37 0.26
C HIS A 435 2.59 -13.79 -1.17
N PHE A 436 1.53 -13.11 -1.60
CA PHE A 436 1.37 -12.59 -2.95
C PHE A 436 1.07 -11.10 -2.93
N ASP A 437 1.42 -10.42 -4.02
CA ASP A 437 1.09 -9.00 -4.20
C ASP A 437 -0.42 -8.82 -4.46
N PRO A 438 -1.17 -8.16 -3.55
CA PRO A 438 -2.61 -7.98 -3.70
C PRO A 438 -3.01 -7.11 -4.90
N GLU A 439 -2.13 -6.20 -5.36
CA GLU A 439 -2.45 -5.30 -6.48
C GLU A 439 -2.45 -6.05 -7.82
N ASN A 440 -1.60 -7.06 -7.94
CA ASN A 440 -1.49 -7.90 -9.13
C ASN A 440 -2.39 -9.14 -9.09
N LEU A 441 -3.14 -9.34 -8.00
CA LEU A 441 -4.00 -10.50 -7.77
C LEU A 441 -5.41 -10.27 -8.35
N VAL A 442 -5.50 -10.26 -9.67
CA VAL A 442 -6.79 -10.13 -10.39
C VAL A 442 -7.20 -11.51 -10.93
N PRO A 443 -8.27 -12.14 -10.40
CA PRO A 443 -8.75 -13.41 -10.94
C PRO A 443 -9.32 -13.22 -12.34
N GLN A 444 -9.03 -14.16 -13.24
CA GLN A 444 -9.51 -14.16 -14.61
C GLN A 444 -10.38 -15.39 -14.86
N PRO A 445 -11.72 -15.25 -14.87
CA PRO A 445 -12.58 -16.31 -15.37
C PRO A 445 -12.52 -16.35 -16.90
N ILE A 446 -12.29 -17.53 -17.46
CA ILE A 446 -12.25 -17.83 -18.89
C ILE A 446 -13.50 -18.64 -19.20
N PRO A 447 -14.60 -17.97 -19.60
CA PRO A 447 -15.87 -18.63 -19.88
C PRO A 447 -15.80 -19.43 -21.18
N ASP A 448 -16.39 -20.63 -21.19
CA ASP A 448 -16.62 -21.47 -22.35
C ASP A 448 -18.15 -21.69 -22.48
N PRO A 449 -18.84 -20.86 -23.29
CA PRO A 449 -20.28 -20.94 -23.47
C PRO A 449 -20.75 -22.25 -24.10
N ASP A 450 -19.96 -22.85 -25.00
CA ASP A 450 -20.35 -24.03 -25.76
C ASP A 450 -20.43 -25.27 -24.85
N ASN A 451 -19.48 -25.39 -23.92
CA ASN A 451 -19.46 -26.48 -22.96
C ASN A 451 -20.21 -26.17 -21.65
N GLY A 452 -20.68 -24.93 -21.45
CA GLY A 452 -21.27 -24.50 -20.19
C GLY A 452 -20.28 -24.63 -19.03
N THR A 453 -19.02 -24.27 -19.28
CA THR A 453 -17.96 -24.34 -18.27
C THR A 453 -17.19 -23.04 -18.16
N VAL A 454 -16.42 -22.90 -17.08
CA VAL A 454 -15.49 -21.79 -16.90
C VAL A 454 -14.19 -22.31 -16.29
N ASP A 455 -13.07 -21.90 -16.88
CA ASP A 455 -11.76 -22.06 -16.27
C ASP A 455 -11.42 -20.81 -15.46
N ILE A 456 -10.87 -20.98 -14.26
CA ILE A 456 -10.50 -19.85 -13.39
C ILE A 456 -8.99 -19.77 -13.32
N GLN A 457 -8.42 -18.66 -13.79
CA GLN A 457 -7.00 -18.40 -13.76
C GLN A 457 -6.65 -17.38 -12.67
N TYR A 458 -5.77 -17.80 -11.76
CA TYR A 458 -5.16 -16.94 -10.74
C TYR A 458 -3.70 -16.69 -11.11
N ASN A 459 -3.41 -15.50 -11.63
CA ASN A 459 -2.05 -15.06 -11.92
C ASN A 459 -1.49 -14.38 -10.67
N LEU A 460 -0.59 -15.07 -9.97
CA LEU A 460 -0.02 -14.60 -8.72
C LEU A 460 1.37 -14.02 -8.97
N VAL A 461 1.76 -13.04 -8.15
CA VAL A 461 3.13 -12.53 -8.10
C VAL A 461 3.63 -12.73 -6.69
N SER A 462 4.61 -13.63 -6.53
CA SER A 462 5.18 -13.97 -5.23
C SER A 462 5.88 -12.76 -4.59
N LYS A 463 5.58 -12.50 -3.31
CA LYS A 463 6.15 -11.42 -2.50
C LYS A 463 6.95 -11.98 -1.32
N ALA A 464 8.06 -11.33 -0.97
CA ALA A 464 8.78 -11.62 0.26
C ALA A 464 8.01 -11.02 1.46
N ASN A 465 7.62 -11.87 2.42
CA ASN A 465 6.84 -11.44 3.59
C ASN A 465 7.46 -11.82 4.93
N ASP A 466 8.70 -12.31 4.91
CA ASP A 466 9.46 -12.49 6.13
C ASP A 466 9.77 -11.10 6.71
N GLN A 467 9.47 -10.92 8.00
CA GLN A 467 9.56 -9.63 8.68
C GLN A 467 10.71 -9.65 9.69
N ILE A 468 11.51 -8.60 9.67
CA ILE A 468 12.47 -8.26 10.73
C ILE A 468 11.92 -7.03 11.42
N GLU A 469 11.41 -7.21 12.63
CA GLU A 469 10.92 -6.11 13.46
C GLU A 469 12.03 -5.72 14.44
N PHE A 470 12.51 -4.50 14.30
CA PHE A 470 13.34 -3.83 15.30
C PHE A 470 12.51 -2.74 15.96
N SER A 471 12.28 -2.86 17.25
CA SER A 471 11.66 -1.80 18.04
C SER A 471 12.56 -1.38 19.19
N ALA A 472 12.57 -0.08 19.45
CA ALA A 472 13.26 0.52 20.58
C ALA A 472 12.25 1.41 21.32
N GLY A 473 12.08 1.16 22.61
CA GLY A 473 11.23 1.95 23.51
C GLY A 473 12.04 2.58 24.62
N TRP A 474 11.57 3.69 25.18
CA TRP A 474 12.14 4.31 26.38
C TRP A 474 11.16 4.17 27.54
N GLY A 475 11.59 3.57 28.65
CA GLY A 475 10.81 3.43 29.88
C GLY A 475 11.49 4.03 31.10
N GLN A 476 10.81 3.95 32.25
CA GLN A 476 11.35 4.35 33.54
C GLN A 476 12.67 3.61 33.89
N THR A 477 12.89 2.43 33.32
CA THR A 477 14.04 1.56 33.57
C THR A 477 15.12 1.63 32.48
N GLY A 478 14.99 2.50 31.47
CA GLY A 478 15.96 2.64 30.36
C GLY A 478 15.41 2.27 28.97
N VAL A 479 16.31 2.07 28.02
CA VAL A 479 16.00 1.76 26.61
C VAL A 479 15.75 0.26 26.44
N ILE A 480 14.53 -0.11 26.06
CA ILE A 480 14.16 -1.48 25.74
C ILE A 480 14.29 -1.71 24.24
N GLY A 481 15.17 -2.62 23.83
CA GLY A 481 15.27 -3.08 22.45
C GLY A 481 14.55 -4.41 22.26
N LYS A 482 13.81 -4.57 21.17
CA LYS A 482 13.21 -5.83 20.73
C LYS A 482 13.62 -6.12 19.30
N LEU A 483 14.06 -7.36 19.07
CA LEU A 483 14.31 -7.94 17.76
C LEU A 483 13.37 -9.13 17.59
N SER A 484 12.51 -9.08 16.56
CA SER A 484 11.64 -10.20 16.20
C SER A 484 11.86 -10.59 14.75
N LEU A 485 12.15 -11.86 14.52
CA LEU A 485 12.25 -12.49 13.20
C LEU A 485 11.01 -13.34 12.98
N LYS A 486 10.17 -12.94 12.03
CA LYS A 486 8.96 -13.67 11.68
C LYS A 486 9.08 -14.20 10.25
N PHE A 487 9.29 -15.50 10.15
CA PHE A 487 9.27 -16.23 8.89
C PHE A 487 7.86 -16.70 8.62
N THR A 488 7.29 -16.31 7.49
CA THR A 488 5.87 -16.58 7.17
C THR A 488 5.69 -17.78 6.25
N ASN A 489 6.77 -18.19 5.56
CA ASN A 489 6.77 -19.31 4.63
C ASN A 489 7.80 -20.37 5.03
N PHE A 490 7.80 -20.78 6.29
CA PHE A 490 8.68 -21.83 6.81
C PHE A 490 8.16 -23.23 6.40
N SER A 491 9.05 -24.22 6.34
CA SER A 491 8.69 -25.63 6.14
C SER A 491 9.39 -26.52 7.18
N MET A 492 8.61 -26.99 8.14
CA MET A 492 9.05 -27.91 9.19
C MET A 492 9.46 -29.27 8.62
N LYS A 493 8.73 -29.76 7.61
CA LYS A 493 9.02 -31.06 6.97
C LYS A 493 10.44 -31.12 6.38
N ASN A 494 10.93 -29.98 5.90
CA ASN A 494 12.21 -29.86 5.23
C ASN A 494 13.35 -29.42 6.15
N LEU A 495 13.11 -29.20 7.44
CA LEU A 495 14.10 -28.70 8.41
C LEU A 495 15.34 -29.59 8.59
N LEU A 496 15.25 -30.88 8.27
CA LEU A 496 16.38 -31.81 8.33
C LEU A 496 17.04 -32.06 6.97
N ASN A 497 16.60 -31.35 5.92
CA ASN A 497 17.06 -31.54 4.53
C ASN A 497 17.67 -30.23 3.97
N PRO A 498 18.94 -29.90 4.29
CA PRO A 498 19.58 -28.65 3.88
C PRO A 498 19.60 -28.38 2.37
N SER A 499 19.58 -29.43 1.54
CA SER A 499 19.53 -29.32 0.08
C SER A 499 18.24 -28.69 -0.46
N THR A 500 17.17 -28.67 0.34
CA THR A 500 15.87 -28.07 -0.02
C THR A 500 15.76 -26.60 0.38
N TYR A 501 16.79 -26.05 1.04
CA TYR A 501 16.74 -24.70 1.58
C TYR A 501 16.86 -23.69 0.44
N LYS A 502 15.86 -22.82 0.32
CA LYS A 502 15.92 -21.63 -0.53
C LYS A 502 16.35 -20.46 0.34
N GLY A 503 17.65 -20.38 0.67
CA GLY A 503 18.23 -19.39 1.57
C GLY A 503 18.78 -20.01 2.86
N ILE A 504 18.56 -19.36 4.01
CA ILE A 504 19.10 -19.79 5.32
C ILE A 504 18.19 -20.81 6.02
N ILE A 505 16.90 -20.83 5.66
CA ILE A 505 15.87 -21.69 6.27
C ILE A 505 15.04 -22.40 5.19
N PRO A 506 14.42 -23.56 5.49
CA PRO A 506 13.51 -24.23 4.56
C PRO A 506 12.25 -23.41 4.33
N GLN A 507 11.81 -23.33 3.06
CA GLN A 507 10.62 -22.57 2.66
C GLN A 507 9.64 -23.40 1.82
N GLY A 508 8.35 -23.07 1.85
CA GLY A 508 7.37 -23.56 0.86
C GLY A 508 5.99 -23.99 1.41
N GLU A 509 5.87 -24.28 2.71
CA GLU A 509 4.62 -24.83 3.31
C GLU A 509 3.69 -23.75 3.92
N GLY A 510 4.07 -22.46 3.86
CA GLY A 510 3.27 -21.38 4.45
C GLY A 510 3.11 -21.46 5.98
N GLN A 511 4.02 -22.16 6.68
CA GLN A 511 4.03 -22.21 8.14
C GLN A 511 4.73 -20.97 8.70
N THR A 512 4.31 -20.52 9.87
CA THR A 512 4.92 -19.36 10.54
C THR A 512 5.87 -19.82 11.63
N LEU A 513 7.10 -19.30 11.61
CA LEU A 513 8.08 -19.41 12.69
C LEU A 513 8.46 -18.01 13.15
N THR A 514 8.23 -17.72 14.42
CA THR A 514 8.58 -16.44 15.04
C THR A 514 9.62 -16.65 16.13
N LEU A 515 10.71 -15.89 16.06
CA LEU A 515 11.74 -15.82 17.08
C LEU A 515 11.79 -14.38 17.58
N SER A 516 11.56 -14.14 18.87
CA SER A 516 11.63 -12.79 19.41
C SER A 516 12.50 -12.73 20.65
N GLY A 517 13.37 -11.73 20.70
CA GLY A 517 14.16 -11.37 21.86
C GLY A 517 13.92 -9.90 22.20
N GLN A 518 13.67 -9.61 23.46
CA GLN A 518 13.53 -8.26 24.00
C GLN A 518 14.42 -8.12 25.23
N THR A 519 15.13 -7.00 25.31
CA THR A 519 16.03 -6.74 26.43
C THR A 519 16.18 -5.25 26.71
N ASN A 520 16.28 -4.93 27.99
CA ASN A 520 16.76 -3.64 28.51
C ASN A 520 18.12 -3.84 29.20
N GLY A 521 18.94 -4.76 28.68
CA GLY A 521 20.19 -5.19 29.27
C GLY A 521 19.99 -6.09 30.48
N ARG A 522 20.27 -5.58 31.69
CA ARG A 522 20.28 -6.39 32.92
C ARG A 522 18.92 -6.46 33.62
N TYR A 523 18.06 -5.45 33.44
CA TYR A 523 16.81 -5.30 34.19
C TYR A 523 15.69 -6.24 33.69
N TYR A 524 15.50 -6.32 32.38
CA TYR A 524 14.46 -7.13 31.75
C TYR A 524 15.00 -7.86 30.53
N GLN A 525 14.66 -9.15 30.43
CA GLN A 525 14.99 -10.01 29.31
C GLN A 525 13.80 -10.92 29.01
N ALA A 526 13.40 -11.02 27.74
CA ALA A 526 12.38 -11.94 27.29
C ALA A 526 12.77 -12.57 25.96
N TYR A 527 12.67 -13.89 25.88
CA TYR A 527 12.93 -14.66 24.67
C TYR A 527 11.73 -15.56 24.40
N SER A 528 11.32 -15.64 23.14
CA SER A 528 10.20 -16.49 22.73
C SER A 528 10.43 -17.13 21.37
N ILE A 529 9.92 -18.34 21.23
CA ILE A 529 9.82 -19.09 19.99
C ILE A 529 8.37 -19.52 19.80
N SER A 530 7.84 -19.31 18.60
CA SER A 530 6.48 -19.71 18.25
C SER A 530 6.45 -20.31 16.85
N PHE A 531 5.83 -21.48 16.74
CA PHE A 531 5.57 -22.19 15.49
C PHE A 531 4.06 -22.32 15.30
N MET A 532 3.59 -22.04 14.09
CA MET A 532 2.19 -22.19 13.71
C MET A 532 2.05 -22.84 12.34
N ASP A 533 1.30 -23.92 12.28
CA ASP A 533 0.80 -24.53 11.05
C ASP A 533 -0.69 -24.21 10.90
N PRO A 534 -1.10 -23.36 9.94
CA PRO A 534 -2.49 -22.98 9.76
C PRO A 534 -3.38 -24.12 9.20
N TRP A 535 -2.79 -25.17 8.64
CA TRP A 535 -3.49 -26.29 8.01
C TRP A 535 -2.85 -27.63 8.41
N PHE A 536 -2.74 -27.84 9.71
CA PHE A 536 -2.19 -29.06 10.28
C PHE A 536 -2.95 -30.30 9.78
N GLY A 537 -2.20 -31.24 9.20
CA GLY A 537 -2.74 -32.45 8.55
C GLY A 537 -3.20 -32.25 7.10
N GLY A 538 -3.08 -31.04 6.53
CA GLY A 538 -3.20 -30.71 5.10
C GLY A 538 -4.60 -30.76 4.49
N LYS A 539 -5.54 -31.52 5.05
CA LYS A 539 -6.87 -31.76 4.44
C LYS A 539 -7.95 -30.78 4.89
N ARG A 540 -7.81 -30.21 6.08
CA ARG A 540 -8.82 -29.35 6.72
C ARG A 540 -8.12 -28.12 7.33
N PRO A 541 -8.80 -26.97 7.43
CA PRO A 541 -8.28 -25.75 8.05
C PRO A 541 -8.23 -25.91 9.59
N ASN A 542 -7.40 -26.85 10.04
CA ASN A 542 -7.08 -27.06 11.44
C ASN A 542 -5.75 -26.37 11.72
N THR A 543 -5.69 -25.55 12.76
CA THR A 543 -4.47 -24.87 13.14
C THR A 543 -3.76 -25.66 14.23
N LEU A 544 -2.43 -25.75 14.16
CA LEU A 544 -1.58 -26.19 15.26
C LEU A 544 -0.64 -25.05 15.61
N SER A 545 -0.57 -24.69 16.89
CA SER A 545 0.37 -23.69 17.39
C SER A 545 1.16 -24.25 18.56
N VAL A 546 2.47 -24.08 18.54
CA VAL A 546 3.35 -24.45 19.65
C VAL A 546 4.24 -23.25 19.96
N SER A 547 4.30 -22.85 21.22
CA SER A 547 5.21 -21.78 21.63
C SER A 547 5.85 -22.06 22.98
N ALA A 548 7.03 -21.47 23.15
CA ALA A 548 7.76 -21.43 24.38
C ALA A 548 8.27 -20.01 24.60
N TYR A 549 8.27 -19.56 25.85
CA TYR A 549 8.88 -18.29 26.21
C TYR A 549 9.57 -18.37 27.57
N PHE A 550 10.56 -17.51 27.73
CA PHE A 550 11.25 -17.25 28.98
C PHE A 550 11.32 -15.75 29.18
N SER A 551 10.97 -15.26 30.36
CA SER A 551 11.21 -13.86 30.75
C SER A 551 11.82 -13.77 32.14
N LYS A 552 12.63 -12.74 32.36
CA LYS A 552 13.23 -12.40 33.64
C LYS A 552 13.15 -10.90 33.85
N GLN A 553 12.68 -10.49 35.02
CA GLN A 553 12.80 -9.13 35.53
C GLN A 553 13.49 -9.16 36.90
N THR A 554 14.33 -8.16 37.13
CA THR A 554 15.01 -7.93 38.41
C THR A 554 14.55 -6.62 39.04
N ASP A 555 14.73 -6.48 40.35
CA ASP A 555 14.38 -5.25 41.07
C ASP A 555 15.56 -4.26 41.18
N ILE A 556 15.26 -3.08 41.71
CA ILE A 556 16.20 -2.04 42.12
C ILE A 556 16.53 -2.24 43.61
N SER A 557 17.80 -2.19 43.98
CA SER A 557 18.30 -2.37 45.34
C SER A 557 17.68 -1.38 46.33
N SER A 558 17.07 -1.93 47.38
CA SER A 558 16.51 -1.18 48.50
C SER A 558 17.55 -0.34 49.25
N ASN A 559 18.83 -0.72 49.21
CA ASN A 559 19.94 0.02 49.84
C ASN A 559 20.27 1.35 49.12
N TYR A 560 19.89 1.49 47.85
CA TYR A 560 20.07 2.72 47.09
C TYR A 560 19.00 3.77 47.44
N LEU A 561 17.74 3.34 47.62
CA LEU A 561 16.67 4.22 48.12
C LEU A 561 16.90 4.66 49.57
N SER A 562 17.38 3.77 50.45
CA SER A 562 17.62 4.10 51.86
C SER A 562 18.80 5.06 52.08
N ASN A 563 19.86 4.97 51.27
CA ASN A 563 20.99 5.89 51.38
C ASN A 563 20.69 7.30 50.85
N ASN A 564 19.72 7.45 49.94
CA ASN A 564 19.32 8.77 49.44
C ASN A 564 18.30 9.45 50.38
N SER A 565 17.60 8.70 51.24
CA SER A 565 16.68 9.27 52.26
C SER A 565 17.36 9.62 53.59
N TYR A 566 18.59 9.14 53.83
CA TYR A 566 19.37 9.42 55.05
C TYR A 566 20.68 10.15 54.72
N GLY A 567 20.55 11.37 54.20
CA GLY A 567 21.65 12.34 54.14
C GLY A 567 22.05 12.83 55.54
N TYR A 568 22.81 12.00 56.26
CA TYR A 568 23.48 12.34 57.50
C TYR A 568 24.54 13.42 57.21
N ASN A 569 24.37 14.64 57.73
CA ASN A 569 25.32 15.74 57.61
C ASN A 569 26.20 15.81 58.88
N PRO A 570 27.51 15.48 58.84
CA PRO A 570 28.38 15.45 60.00
C PRO A 570 29.15 16.77 60.22
N TYR A 571 28.61 17.92 59.76
CA TYR A 571 29.18 19.23 60.05
C TYR A 571 28.09 20.14 60.59
N TYR A 572 28.04 20.29 61.92
CA TYR A 572 27.69 21.49 62.71
C TYR A 572 27.30 21.06 64.12
N GLY A 573 28.32 20.89 64.97
CA GLY A 573 28.13 20.93 66.41
C GLY A 573 28.29 22.36 66.91
N TYR A 574 27.27 22.91 67.56
CA TYR A 574 27.33 23.59 68.87
C TYR A 574 26.04 24.38 69.15
N GLY A 575 25.38 24.08 70.27
CA GLY A 575 24.76 25.09 71.14
C GLY A 575 23.24 25.31 71.05
N GLY A 576 22.53 24.98 72.13
CA GLY A 576 21.53 25.89 72.71
C GLY A 576 20.05 25.44 72.73
N TYR A 577 19.56 25.21 73.95
CA TYR A 577 18.21 24.89 74.45
C TYR A 577 16.98 25.68 73.91
N PRO A 578 15.74 25.20 74.19
CA PRO A 578 14.50 25.50 73.47
C PRO A 578 13.58 26.53 74.16
N TYR A 579 12.68 27.22 73.43
CA TYR A 579 11.33 27.62 73.90
C TYR A 579 10.44 28.29 72.82
N TYR A 580 9.21 27.76 72.69
CA TYR A 580 7.88 28.42 72.60
C TYR A 580 7.52 29.50 71.54
N GLY A 581 6.46 29.18 70.77
CA GLY A 581 5.23 30.00 70.66
C GLY A 581 5.12 31.01 69.51
N GLY A 582 4.04 30.93 68.72
CA GLY A 582 3.57 32.08 67.93
C GLY A 582 2.73 31.76 66.71
N TYR A 583 1.43 32.03 66.80
CA TYR A 583 0.41 31.97 65.75
C TYR A 583 0.63 32.97 64.59
N GLY A 584 0.19 32.56 63.38
CA GLY A 584 -0.54 33.43 62.45
C GLY A 584 0.22 33.93 61.21
N GLY A 585 -0.36 33.66 60.02
CA GLY A 585 0.00 34.39 58.81
C GLY A 585 -0.37 33.68 57.51
N TYR A 586 -1.57 33.96 56.99
CA TYR A 586 -1.94 33.68 55.59
C TYR A 586 -1.03 34.49 54.65
N GLY A 587 -0.43 33.82 53.66
CA GLY A 587 0.34 34.46 52.60
C GLY A 587 0.39 33.59 51.35
N TYR A 588 -0.42 33.94 50.35
CA TYR A 588 -0.29 33.46 48.98
C TYR A 588 1.00 34.05 48.37
N GLY A 589 1.90 33.20 47.92
CA GLY A 589 3.13 33.60 47.22
C GLY A 589 3.59 32.52 46.25
N TYR A 590 3.38 32.76 44.95
CA TYR A 590 4.02 32.03 43.86
C TYR A 590 5.53 32.32 43.87
N GLY A 591 6.36 31.27 43.94
CA GLY A 591 7.81 31.38 43.90
C GLY A 591 8.47 30.11 43.40
N TYR A 592 9.06 30.19 42.20
CA TYR A 592 9.81 29.16 41.50
C TYR A 592 11.03 28.69 42.30
N GLY A 593 11.11 27.39 42.59
CA GLY A 593 12.31 26.72 43.12
C GLY A 593 12.78 25.64 42.16
N TYR A 594 13.84 25.93 41.41
CA TYR A 594 14.58 24.94 40.62
C TYR A 594 15.33 24.00 41.56
N GLY A 595 14.72 22.88 41.92
CA GLY A 595 15.41 21.75 42.51
C GLY A 595 16.11 20.95 41.41
N TYR A 596 17.43 21.10 41.29
CA TYR A 596 18.26 20.15 40.53
C TYR A 596 18.19 18.79 41.23
N GLY A 597 17.25 17.95 40.79
CA GLY A 597 17.20 16.53 41.11
C GLY A 597 18.41 15.85 40.51
N ASN A 598 19.25 15.28 41.37
CA ASN A 598 20.42 14.51 41.02
C ASN A 598 19.98 13.28 40.19
N TYR A 599 20.24 13.28 38.88
CA TYR A 599 20.02 12.12 38.00
C TYR A 599 21.09 11.06 38.31
N GLY A 600 20.85 10.26 39.35
CA GLY A 600 21.62 9.05 39.59
C GLY A 600 21.27 8.00 38.53
N ASN A 601 22.28 7.47 37.83
CA ASN A 601 22.09 6.38 36.88
C ASN A 601 21.46 5.16 37.58
N TYR A 602 20.24 4.79 37.16
CA TYR A 602 19.49 3.61 37.62
C TYR A 602 20.30 2.31 37.50
N GLU A 603 21.30 2.29 36.61
CA GLU A 603 22.24 1.20 36.40
C GLU A 603 23.07 0.83 37.65
N LEU A 604 23.26 1.78 38.59
CA LEU A 604 24.00 1.56 39.85
C LEU A 604 23.13 1.05 41.01
N ALA A 605 21.80 1.06 40.83
CA ALA A 605 20.83 0.64 41.82
C ALA A 605 20.26 -0.75 41.51
N TYR A 606 20.91 -1.55 40.67
CA TYR A 606 20.44 -2.88 40.26
C TYR A 606 20.65 -3.93 41.36
N ASP A 607 19.60 -4.71 41.69
CA ASP A 607 19.70 -5.86 42.60
C ASP A 607 19.41 -7.17 41.85
N PRO A 608 20.44 -7.94 41.45
CA PRO A 608 20.26 -9.22 40.78
C PRO A 608 19.62 -10.30 41.67
N ASP A 609 19.63 -10.11 43.00
CA ASP A 609 19.15 -11.09 43.95
C ASP A 609 17.63 -11.07 44.12
N LYS A 610 16.98 -9.95 43.77
CA LYS A 610 15.51 -9.84 43.68
C LYS A 610 15.04 -10.02 42.25
N SER A 611 14.25 -11.06 41.97
CA SER A 611 13.79 -11.33 40.60
C SER A 611 12.51 -12.13 40.50
N ILE A 612 11.80 -11.93 39.39
CA ILE A 612 10.74 -12.81 38.92
C ILE A 612 11.15 -13.37 37.55
N MET A 613 11.12 -14.69 37.45
CA MET A 613 11.37 -15.43 36.21
C MET A 613 10.12 -16.19 35.81
N MET A 614 9.81 -16.20 34.52
CA MET A 614 8.66 -16.90 33.97
C MET A 614 9.11 -17.81 32.84
N PHE A 615 8.64 -19.04 32.86
CA PHE A 615 8.80 -19.99 31.77
C PHE A 615 7.43 -20.48 31.35
N GLY A 616 7.11 -20.37 30.06
CA GLY A 616 5.84 -20.80 29.51
C GLY A 616 5.99 -21.74 28.34
N LEU A 617 5.12 -22.74 28.28
CA LEU A 617 4.91 -23.65 27.16
C LEU A 617 3.43 -23.65 26.81
N SER A 618 3.11 -23.58 25.53
CA SER A 618 1.72 -23.63 25.06
C SER A 618 1.61 -24.50 23.82
N ALA A 619 0.60 -25.38 23.81
CA ALA A 619 0.23 -26.19 22.65
C ALA A 619 -1.25 -25.97 22.35
N GLY A 620 -1.55 -25.45 21.17
CA GLY A 620 -2.89 -25.09 20.72
C GLY A 620 -3.30 -25.90 19.49
N TYR A 621 -4.53 -26.39 19.51
CA TYR A 621 -5.18 -27.00 18.35
C TYR A 621 -6.48 -26.24 18.06
N GLY A 622 -6.59 -25.72 16.85
CA GLY A 622 -7.76 -24.98 16.39
C GLY A 622 -8.41 -25.60 15.17
N LYS A 623 -9.67 -25.23 14.97
CA LYS A 623 -10.51 -25.69 13.86
C LYS A 623 -11.42 -24.56 13.42
N ARG A 624 -11.44 -24.28 12.11
CA ARG A 624 -12.48 -23.44 11.50
C ARG A 624 -13.80 -24.22 11.50
N LEU A 625 -14.85 -23.60 12.03
CA LEU A 625 -16.19 -24.18 12.07
C LEU A 625 -16.91 -23.85 10.77
N ASN A 626 -17.81 -24.73 10.33
CA ASN A 626 -18.68 -24.48 9.17
C ASN A 626 -20.07 -23.96 9.58
N TRP A 627 -20.42 -24.08 10.87
CA TRP A 627 -21.68 -23.65 11.44
C TRP A 627 -21.39 -22.84 12.71
N PRO A 628 -22.08 -21.71 12.94
CA PRO A 628 -23.18 -21.16 12.13
C PRO A 628 -22.74 -20.44 10.85
N ASP A 629 -21.47 -20.03 10.74
CA ASP A 629 -20.82 -19.62 9.49
C ASP A 629 -19.33 -20.00 9.50
N ASP A 630 -18.65 -19.74 8.39
CA ASP A 630 -17.24 -20.09 8.15
C ASP A 630 -16.23 -19.06 8.70
N TYR A 631 -16.70 -17.99 9.34
CA TYR A 631 -15.87 -17.04 10.06
C TYR A 631 -15.59 -17.47 11.50
N PHE A 632 -16.30 -18.49 11.99
CA PHE A 632 -16.08 -19.05 13.33
C PHE A 632 -14.84 -19.94 13.37
N GLN A 633 -14.06 -19.77 14.42
CA GLN A 633 -12.89 -20.58 14.73
C GLN A 633 -12.96 -20.95 16.21
N PHE A 634 -12.70 -22.22 16.49
CA PHE A 634 -12.55 -22.73 17.85
C PHE A 634 -11.12 -23.15 18.07
N MET A 635 -10.52 -22.76 19.19
CA MET A 635 -9.15 -23.10 19.55
C MET A 635 -9.13 -23.61 20.99
N ALA A 636 -8.50 -24.76 21.19
CA ALA A 636 -8.21 -25.30 22.51
C ALA A 636 -6.69 -25.27 22.72
N THR A 637 -6.25 -24.58 23.76
CA THR A 637 -4.84 -24.38 24.08
C THR A 637 -4.53 -24.89 25.47
N LEU A 638 -3.60 -25.83 25.57
CA LEU A 638 -3.02 -26.25 26.84
C LEU A 638 -1.81 -25.36 27.13
N ASN A 639 -1.87 -24.62 28.22
CA ASN A 639 -0.81 -23.73 28.68
C ASN A 639 -0.20 -24.27 29.98
N TYR A 640 1.12 -24.28 30.03
CA TYR A 640 1.89 -24.48 31.26
C TYR A 640 2.79 -23.27 31.47
N GLN A 641 2.67 -22.63 32.63
CA GLN A 641 3.45 -21.46 32.98
C GLN A 641 3.97 -21.61 34.41
N LEU A 642 5.28 -21.42 34.57
CA LEU A 642 6.00 -21.45 35.83
C LEU A 642 6.45 -20.03 36.18
N TYR A 643 6.02 -19.54 37.34
CA TYR A 643 6.52 -18.31 37.95
C TYR A 643 7.53 -18.70 39.03
N MET A 644 8.74 -18.17 38.94
CA MET A 644 9.81 -18.37 39.93
C MET A 644 10.11 -17.00 40.55
N MET A 645 9.78 -16.83 41.81
CA MET A 645 9.93 -15.57 42.54
C MET A 645 11.04 -15.72 43.58
N LYS A 646 11.91 -14.72 43.63
CA LYS A 646 12.99 -14.59 44.62
C LYS A 646 12.97 -13.16 45.14
N ASP A 647 12.63 -13.00 46.42
CA ASP A 647 12.53 -11.73 47.15
C ASP A 647 11.76 -10.65 46.37
N TRP A 648 10.63 -11.05 45.76
CA TRP A 648 9.82 -10.19 44.91
C TRP A 648 8.68 -9.51 45.69
N ASP A 649 8.98 -8.34 46.25
CA ASP A 649 8.08 -7.65 47.21
C ASP A 649 6.86 -6.94 46.57
N TYR A 650 6.78 -6.87 45.23
CA TYR A 650 5.66 -6.21 44.53
C TYR A 650 4.44 -7.10 44.30
N PHE A 651 4.51 -8.38 44.70
CA PHE A 651 3.43 -9.34 44.52
C PHE A 651 3.13 -10.06 45.85
N LEU A 652 1.96 -10.70 45.95
CA LEU A 652 1.54 -11.37 47.19
C LEU A 652 2.49 -12.52 47.59
N VAL A 653 3.06 -13.20 46.59
CA VAL A 653 4.02 -14.30 46.79
C VAL A 653 5.43 -13.76 46.55
N ASN A 654 6.21 -13.61 47.62
CA ASN A 654 7.55 -13.01 47.51
C ASN A 654 8.62 -14.02 47.11
N ASN A 655 8.49 -15.27 47.57
CA ASN A 655 9.46 -16.35 47.35
C ASN A 655 8.77 -17.64 46.94
N GLY A 656 9.38 -18.36 45.98
CA GLY A 656 8.99 -19.71 45.61
C GLY A 656 8.53 -19.90 44.17
N ASN A 657 8.10 -21.13 43.87
CA ASN A 657 7.67 -21.54 42.53
C ASN A 657 6.15 -21.75 42.47
N CYS A 658 5.48 -21.04 41.55
CA CYS A 658 4.05 -21.17 41.29
C CYS A 658 3.80 -21.71 39.88
N HIS A 659 3.03 -22.80 39.79
CA HIS A 659 2.70 -23.47 38.53
C HIS A 659 1.26 -23.15 38.12
N ASN A 660 1.08 -22.66 36.89
CA ASN A 660 -0.20 -22.43 36.23
C ASN A 660 -0.33 -23.42 35.08
N ILE A 661 -1.19 -24.42 35.24
CA ILE A 661 -1.60 -25.32 34.16
C ILE A 661 -3.04 -24.96 33.85
N ASN A 662 -3.30 -24.40 32.67
CA ASN A 662 -4.65 -24.05 32.26
C ASN A 662 -4.97 -24.58 30.86
N LEU A 663 -6.23 -24.96 30.68
CA LEU A 663 -6.82 -25.22 29.39
C LEU A 663 -7.63 -23.99 28.99
N GLU A 664 -7.23 -23.33 27.92
CA GLU A 664 -7.95 -22.21 27.32
C GLU A 664 -8.79 -22.69 26.14
N LEU A 665 -10.09 -22.44 26.20
CA LEU A 665 -11.03 -22.66 25.11
C LEU A 665 -11.46 -21.31 24.56
N ASN A 666 -11.10 -21.02 23.31
CA ASN A 666 -11.39 -19.76 22.64
C ASN A 666 -12.30 -20.02 21.43
N LEU A 667 -13.52 -19.49 21.48
CA LEU A 667 -14.44 -19.41 20.35
C LEU A 667 -14.43 -17.98 19.82
N GLN A 668 -13.96 -17.81 18.59
CA GLN A 668 -13.88 -16.50 17.94
C GLN A 668 -14.60 -16.48 16.59
N ARG A 669 -15.10 -15.31 16.19
CA ARG A 669 -15.64 -15.05 14.86
C ARG A 669 -15.06 -13.74 14.35
N ASN A 670 -14.49 -13.74 13.14
CA ASN A 670 -13.92 -12.54 12.55
C ASN A 670 -14.37 -12.37 11.09
N SER A 671 -15.22 -11.36 10.85
CA SER A 671 -15.83 -11.10 9.53
C SER A 671 -15.52 -9.69 9.00
N ILE A 672 -14.40 -9.10 9.43
CA ILE A 672 -14.00 -7.73 9.03
C ILE A 672 -13.64 -7.68 7.54
N ASP A 673 -13.95 -6.55 6.88
CA ASP A 673 -13.64 -6.34 5.46
C ASP A 673 -12.18 -5.92 5.21
N ASN A 674 -11.62 -5.09 6.11
CA ASN A 674 -10.25 -4.59 6.00
C ASN A 674 -9.60 -4.52 7.40
N PRO A 675 -8.36 -5.02 7.57
CA PRO A 675 -7.67 -5.04 8.87
C PRO A 675 -7.16 -3.68 9.35
N LEU A 676 -6.88 -2.72 8.45
CA LEU A 676 -6.34 -1.40 8.82
C LEU A 676 -7.45 -0.40 9.15
N TYR A 677 -8.44 -0.28 8.26
CA TYR A 677 -9.63 0.53 8.45
C TYR A 677 -10.87 -0.30 8.11
N THR A 678 -11.38 -1.01 9.11
CA THR A 678 -12.59 -1.83 8.97
C THR A 678 -13.82 -0.95 8.78
N ARG A 679 -14.56 -1.18 7.70
CA ARG A 679 -15.81 -0.45 7.39
C ARG A 679 -17.06 -1.23 7.73
N LYS A 680 -17.01 -2.56 7.61
CA LYS A 680 -18.12 -3.45 7.95
C LYS A 680 -17.63 -4.72 8.61
N GLY A 681 -18.54 -5.37 9.32
CA GLY A 681 -18.33 -6.69 9.91
C GLY A 681 -18.21 -6.64 11.43
N SER A 682 -17.66 -7.71 11.99
CA SER A 682 -17.61 -7.88 13.44
C SER A 682 -16.49 -8.79 13.87
N GLN A 683 -16.05 -8.62 15.11
CA GLN A 683 -15.12 -9.49 15.80
C GLN A 683 -15.74 -9.90 17.11
N PHE A 684 -15.90 -11.20 17.32
CA PHE A 684 -16.39 -11.76 18.57
C PHE A 684 -15.35 -12.73 19.10
N MET A 685 -15.16 -12.73 20.42
CA MET A 685 -14.30 -13.65 21.13
C MET A 685 -14.98 -14.02 22.45
N PHE A 686 -15.10 -15.30 22.69
CA PHE A 686 -15.48 -15.87 23.96
C PHE A 686 -14.37 -16.84 24.38
N SER A 687 -13.67 -16.52 25.46
CA SER A 687 -12.57 -17.34 25.98
C SER A 687 -12.86 -17.79 27.41
N VAL A 688 -12.57 -19.06 27.67
CA VAL A 688 -12.61 -19.67 29.00
C VAL A 688 -11.26 -20.33 29.27
N ALA A 689 -10.51 -19.80 30.23
CA ALA A 689 -9.28 -20.42 30.72
C ALA A 689 -9.55 -21.03 32.10
N ALA A 690 -9.36 -22.34 32.22
CA ALA A 690 -9.64 -23.09 33.45
C ALA A 690 -8.42 -23.91 33.87
N THR A 691 -8.03 -23.77 35.13
CA THR A 691 -7.04 -24.67 35.75
C THR A 691 -7.74 -25.89 36.34
N PRO A 692 -7.02 -27.01 36.58
CA PRO A 692 -7.52 -28.07 37.44
C PRO A 692 -7.83 -27.54 38.85
N PRO A 693 -8.93 -27.97 39.50
CA PRO A 693 -9.28 -27.57 40.86
C PRO A 693 -8.45 -28.34 41.92
N TRP A 694 -7.17 -27.97 42.04
CA TRP A 694 -6.20 -28.64 42.93
C TRP A 694 -6.67 -28.78 44.38
N SER A 695 -7.40 -27.77 44.88
CA SER A 695 -7.91 -27.75 46.25
C SER A 695 -8.92 -28.86 46.58
N LEU A 696 -9.45 -29.58 45.58
CA LEU A 696 -10.36 -30.71 45.81
C LEU A 696 -9.65 -32.02 46.18
N TRP A 697 -8.34 -32.16 45.89
CA TRP A 697 -7.63 -33.44 46.03
C TRP A 697 -6.24 -33.37 46.66
N ASP A 698 -5.75 -32.18 47.04
CA ASP A 698 -4.43 -32.03 47.67
C ASP A 698 -4.42 -32.13 49.21
N GLY A 699 -5.60 -32.22 49.83
CA GLY A 699 -5.76 -32.44 51.27
C GLY A 699 -5.34 -31.27 52.17
N LYS A 700 -5.11 -30.07 51.63
CA LYS A 700 -4.66 -28.90 52.40
C LYS A 700 -5.82 -28.09 52.98
N ASP A 701 -5.65 -27.60 54.21
CA ASP A 701 -6.62 -26.70 54.85
C ASP A 701 -6.34 -25.22 54.51
N TYR A 702 -6.83 -24.80 53.35
CA TYR A 702 -6.67 -23.43 52.85
C TYR A 702 -7.27 -22.33 53.73
N LYS A 703 -8.20 -22.67 54.64
CA LYS A 703 -8.82 -21.67 55.52
C LYS A 703 -7.85 -21.13 56.56
N ASN A 704 -6.91 -21.97 57.02
CA ASN A 704 -5.96 -21.65 58.08
C ASN A 704 -4.54 -21.33 57.54
N MET A 705 -4.34 -21.37 56.22
CA MET A 705 -3.07 -20.98 55.58
C MET A 705 -2.99 -19.46 55.36
N SER A 706 -1.84 -18.88 55.70
CA SER A 706 -1.52 -17.49 55.41
C SER A 706 -1.44 -17.27 53.90
N ASP A 707 -1.81 -16.08 53.45
CA ASP A 707 -1.63 -15.67 52.04
C ASP A 707 -0.15 -15.55 51.65
N GLN A 708 0.75 -15.43 52.64
CA GLN A 708 2.20 -15.42 52.44
C GLN A 708 2.83 -16.82 52.42
N ASP A 709 2.07 -17.88 52.71
CA ASP A 709 2.59 -19.24 52.68
C ASP A 709 2.85 -19.67 51.22
N GLU A 710 4.11 -19.95 50.88
CA GLU A 710 4.52 -20.42 49.55
C GLU A 710 3.68 -21.63 49.08
N ALA A 711 3.30 -22.50 50.02
CA ALA A 711 2.53 -23.71 49.74
C ALA A 711 1.08 -23.45 49.31
N LYS A 712 0.52 -22.26 49.55
CA LYS A 712 -0.88 -21.91 49.25
C LYS A 712 -1.10 -21.71 47.75
N PHE A 713 -0.20 -21.00 47.07
CA PHE A 713 -0.33 -20.66 45.65
C PHE A 713 0.63 -21.42 44.72
N ARG A 714 1.40 -22.38 45.26
CA ARG A 714 2.28 -23.25 44.47
C ARG A 714 1.60 -23.88 43.25
N MET A 715 0.34 -24.31 43.38
CA MET A 715 -0.49 -24.74 42.26
C MET A 715 -1.63 -23.74 42.10
N ILE A 716 -1.56 -22.93 41.06
CA ILE A 716 -2.49 -21.84 40.78
C ILE A 716 -3.84 -22.44 40.36
N GLU A 717 -4.92 -21.82 40.86
CA GLU A 717 -6.27 -22.35 40.74
C GLU A 717 -7.29 -21.23 40.45
N TYR A 718 -7.89 -21.25 39.25
CA TYR A 718 -8.94 -20.29 38.84
C TYR A 718 -9.74 -20.79 37.62
N HIS A 719 -10.84 -20.08 37.35
CA HIS A 719 -11.51 -20.09 36.05
C HIS A 719 -11.75 -18.65 35.56
N LYS A 720 -11.26 -18.33 34.38
CA LYS A 720 -11.30 -16.98 33.79
C LYS A 720 -12.17 -16.98 32.55
N TRP A 721 -13.15 -16.11 32.52
CA TRP A 721 -14.12 -15.96 31.44
C TRP A 721 -13.94 -14.58 30.82
N LYS A 722 -13.79 -14.53 29.50
CA LYS A 722 -13.65 -13.26 28.76
C LYS A 722 -14.61 -13.25 27.59
N PHE A 723 -15.33 -12.13 27.45
CA PHE A 723 -16.16 -11.85 26.30
C PHE A 723 -15.71 -10.53 25.70
N LYS A 724 -15.36 -10.54 24.41
CA LYS A 724 -15.03 -9.33 23.65
C LYS A 724 -15.85 -9.32 22.36
N ALA A 725 -16.50 -8.20 22.08
CA ALA A 725 -17.26 -7.97 20.86
C ALA A 725 -16.90 -6.60 20.29
N LYS A 726 -16.61 -6.55 18.99
CA LYS A 726 -16.45 -5.33 18.20
C LYS A 726 -17.36 -5.42 16.99
N ILE A 727 -18.16 -4.40 16.76
CA ILE A 727 -19.11 -4.33 15.64
C ILE A 727 -18.81 -3.06 14.86
N PHE A 728 -18.68 -3.19 13.54
CA PHE A 728 -18.37 -2.09 12.63
C PHE A 728 -19.57 -1.84 11.72
N SER A 729 -20.20 -0.69 11.91
CA SER A 729 -21.39 -0.27 11.17
C SER A 729 -21.04 0.90 10.26
N PRO A 730 -21.07 0.74 8.92
CA PRO A 730 -20.84 1.84 8.01
C PRO A 730 -22.01 2.82 8.06
N LEU A 731 -21.73 4.12 8.08
CA LEU A 731 -22.74 5.19 8.09
C LEU A 731 -23.02 5.78 6.69
N ALA A 732 -22.36 5.25 5.66
CA ALA A 732 -22.60 5.57 4.26
C ALA A 732 -22.43 4.29 3.40
N PRO A 733 -22.97 4.26 2.16
CA PRO A 733 -22.73 3.16 1.23
C PRO A 733 -21.25 2.91 1.01
N LEU A 734 -20.85 1.64 0.92
CA LEU A 734 -19.44 1.24 0.80
C LEU A 734 -18.77 1.68 -0.51
N THR A 735 -19.56 2.09 -1.49
CA THR A 735 -19.14 2.74 -2.74
C THR A 735 -18.47 4.09 -2.48
N VAL A 736 -18.81 4.75 -1.36
CA VAL A 736 -18.17 6.00 -0.94
C VAL A 736 -16.80 5.69 -0.35
N LYS A 737 -15.73 6.06 -1.07
CA LYS A 737 -14.33 5.86 -0.65
C LYS A 737 -14.06 6.33 0.78
N ARG A 738 -14.70 7.41 1.24
CA ARG A 738 -14.57 7.95 2.61
C ARG A 738 -15.82 7.71 3.45
N THR A 739 -16.15 6.44 3.64
CA THR A 739 -17.29 6.04 4.48
C THR A 739 -16.95 6.24 5.96
N PRO A 740 -17.71 7.06 6.72
CA PRO A 740 -17.62 7.11 8.18
C PRO A 740 -18.12 5.79 8.80
N VAL A 741 -17.52 5.35 9.89
CA VAL A 741 -17.80 4.04 10.51
C VAL A 741 -18.05 4.23 11.99
N LEU A 742 -19.16 3.68 12.48
CA LEU A 742 -19.43 3.55 13.89
C LEU A 742 -18.90 2.19 14.39
N MET A 743 -17.91 2.22 15.27
CA MET A 743 -17.36 1.03 15.93
C MET A 743 -17.91 0.95 17.35
N THR A 744 -18.61 -0.13 17.66
CA THR A 744 -19.08 -0.42 19.02
C THR A 744 -18.28 -1.57 19.60
N ARG A 745 -17.78 -1.40 20.83
CA ARG A 745 -16.96 -2.37 21.56
C ARG A 745 -17.59 -2.67 22.91
N VAL A 746 -17.63 -3.96 23.23
CA VAL A 746 -18.09 -4.50 24.51
C VAL A 746 -17.06 -5.51 24.99
N GLU A 747 -16.56 -5.34 26.21
CA GLU A 747 -15.60 -6.24 26.84
C GLU A 747 -16.04 -6.51 28.28
N TYR A 748 -16.10 -7.80 28.63
CA TYR A 748 -16.33 -8.27 30.00
C TYR A 748 -15.29 -9.32 30.34
N GLY A 749 -14.84 -9.30 31.59
CA GLY A 749 -13.96 -10.34 32.13
C GLY A 749 -14.29 -10.69 33.56
N PHE A 750 -14.21 -11.97 33.88
CA PHE A 750 -14.49 -12.52 35.21
C PHE A 750 -13.42 -13.54 35.58
N LEU A 751 -12.85 -13.42 36.77
CA LEU A 751 -11.88 -14.35 37.35
C LEU A 751 -12.49 -14.98 38.61
N GLY A 752 -13.02 -16.18 38.48
CA GLY A 752 -13.56 -16.92 39.61
C GLY A 752 -12.56 -17.87 40.24
N SER A 753 -12.86 -18.29 41.47
CA SER A 753 -12.11 -19.30 42.20
C SER A 753 -13.00 -20.50 42.51
N TYR A 754 -12.44 -21.71 42.47
CA TYR A 754 -13.17 -22.93 42.85
C TYR A 754 -13.32 -23.04 44.38
N ASN A 755 -12.31 -22.57 45.13
CA ASN A 755 -12.34 -22.49 46.59
C ASN A 755 -12.32 -21.02 47.04
N LYS A 756 -13.23 -20.66 47.95
CA LYS A 756 -13.36 -19.29 48.49
C LYS A 756 -12.16 -18.83 49.33
N TYR A 757 -11.38 -19.76 49.89
CA TYR A 757 -10.19 -19.46 50.70
C TYR A 757 -8.87 -19.44 49.90
N LYS A 758 -8.93 -19.79 48.62
CA LYS A 758 -7.79 -19.85 47.70
C LYS A 758 -8.10 -19.04 46.43
N LYS A 759 -8.31 -17.74 46.61
CA LYS A 759 -8.55 -16.80 45.51
C LYS A 759 -7.21 -16.51 44.81
N SER A 760 -7.12 -16.73 43.50
CA SER A 760 -5.86 -16.58 42.76
C SER A 760 -5.43 -15.11 42.71
N PRO A 761 -4.23 -14.75 43.21
CA PRO A 761 -3.67 -13.41 43.00
C PRO A 761 -3.15 -13.22 41.57
N PHE A 762 -3.02 -14.32 40.81
CA PHE A 762 -2.66 -14.33 39.40
C PHE A 762 -3.89 -14.21 38.50
N GLU A 763 -3.68 -13.72 37.28
CA GLU A 763 -4.64 -13.50 36.20
C GLU A 763 -5.69 -12.41 36.47
N THR A 764 -5.49 -11.60 37.50
CA THR A 764 -6.37 -10.48 37.87
C THR A 764 -6.33 -9.36 36.82
N PHE A 765 -7.22 -8.36 36.94
CA PHE A 765 -7.35 -7.27 35.98
C PHE A 765 -6.80 -5.97 36.55
N TYR A 766 -5.91 -5.34 35.79
CA TYR A 766 -5.42 -3.97 36.00
C TYR A 766 -6.17 -3.04 35.05
N MET A 767 -6.70 -1.91 35.52
CA MET A 767 -7.53 -1.04 34.69
C MET A 767 -7.23 0.45 34.85
N GLY A 768 -7.17 1.14 33.71
CA GLY A 768 -6.94 2.59 33.61
C GLY A 768 -5.89 2.91 32.56
N GLY A 769 -5.98 4.09 31.94
CA GLY A 769 -4.94 4.57 31.05
C GLY A 769 -5.00 4.12 29.59
N ASP A 770 -3.83 4.09 28.95
CA ASP A 770 -3.66 3.76 27.53
C ASP A 770 -3.79 2.26 27.21
N GLY A 771 -3.65 1.40 28.22
CA GLY A 771 -3.72 -0.06 28.07
C GLY A 771 -2.42 -0.69 27.55
N MET A 772 -1.30 0.03 27.54
CA MET A 772 0.00 -0.53 27.18
C MET A 772 0.57 -1.34 28.36
N SER A 773 0.82 -2.64 28.15
CA SER A 773 1.32 -3.59 29.16
C SER A 773 2.84 -3.77 29.17
N GLY A 774 3.58 -3.05 28.31
CA GLY A 774 5.04 -3.19 28.16
C GLY A 774 5.93 -2.59 29.26
N TYR A 775 5.40 -1.80 30.20
CA TYR A 775 6.22 -1.05 31.17
C TYR A 775 5.85 -1.21 32.65
N SER A 776 4.86 -2.03 33.01
CA SER A 776 4.40 -2.11 34.41
C SER A 776 4.66 -3.46 35.06
N SER A 777 4.97 -3.40 36.35
CA SER A 777 5.28 -4.43 37.36
C SER A 777 4.20 -5.51 37.57
N THR A 778 3.39 -5.80 36.55
CA THR A 778 2.12 -6.53 36.67
C THR A 778 2.11 -7.86 35.88
N TYR A 779 3.18 -8.65 35.98
CA TYR A 779 3.34 -9.97 35.30
C TYR A 779 2.24 -11.00 35.51
N ALA A 780 1.47 -10.82 36.57
CA ALA A 780 0.41 -11.72 36.97
C ALA A 780 -0.98 -11.13 36.70
N THR A 781 -1.10 -10.03 35.95
CA THR A 781 -2.39 -9.36 35.71
C THR A 781 -2.56 -8.97 34.24
N GLU A 782 -3.81 -8.90 33.78
CA GLU A 782 -4.17 -8.43 32.44
C GLU A 782 -4.51 -6.93 32.50
N THR A 783 -3.78 -6.13 31.72
CA THR A 783 -3.97 -4.67 31.63
C THR A 783 -5.12 -4.32 30.68
N ILE A 784 -6.07 -3.52 31.15
CA ILE A 784 -7.23 -3.03 30.42
C ILE A 784 -7.19 -1.50 30.38
N GLY A 785 -6.96 -0.93 29.20
CA GLY A 785 -6.99 0.53 29.02
C GLY A 785 -8.39 1.12 29.23
N LEU A 786 -8.44 2.29 29.84
CA LEU A 786 -9.63 3.14 29.91
C LEU A 786 -9.20 4.59 29.74
N ARG A 787 -9.43 5.15 28.55
CA ARG A 787 -8.96 6.50 28.21
C ARG A 787 -9.68 7.54 29.06
N GLY A 788 -8.99 8.62 29.38
CA GLY A 788 -9.49 9.70 30.25
C GLY A 788 -9.26 9.46 31.74
N TYR A 789 -8.57 8.37 32.08
CA TYR A 789 -8.15 7.99 33.42
C TYR A 789 -6.66 7.65 33.40
N GLU A 790 -5.95 7.86 34.51
CA GLU A 790 -4.53 7.50 34.64
C GLU A 790 -4.36 5.97 34.74
N ASN A 791 -3.15 5.46 34.41
CA ASN A 791 -2.83 4.04 34.49
C ASN A 791 -3.11 3.49 35.90
N GLY A 792 -3.93 2.43 36.00
CA GLY A 792 -4.24 1.75 37.26
C GLY A 792 -5.15 2.51 38.22
N SER A 793 -5.63 3.70 37.84
CA SER A 793 -6.50 4.53 38.69
C SER A 793 -7.86 3.90 38.97
N ILE A 794 -8.36 3.02 38.09
CA ILE A 794 -9.61 2.28 38.29
C ILE A 794 -9.36 1.01 39.12
N ALA A 795 -8.34 0.23 38.76
CA ALA A 795 -7.87 -0.93 39.53
C ALA A 795 -6.37 -1.12 39.34
N GLY A 796 -5.61 -1.17 40.46
CA GLY A 796 -4.16 -1.40 40.45
C GLY A 796 -3.31 -0.41 41.25
N ASN A 797 -3.74 0.84 41.46
CA ASN A 797 -2.89 1.86 42.13
C ASN A 797 -2.66 1.63 43.65
N GLY A 798 -3.39 0.70 44.28
CA GLY A 798 -3.23 0.34 45.69
C GLY A 798 -2.40 -0.93 45.93
N GLY A 799 -1.58 -1.34 44.97
CA GLY A 799 -0.84 -2.62 45.00
C GLY A 799 -1.74 -3.83 44.76
N TYR A 800 -1.25 -5.03 45.09
CA TYR A 800 -1.92 -6.30 44.73
C TYR A 800 -3.34 -6.47 45.30
N ASN A 801 -3.66 -5.79 46.41
CA ASN A 801 -4.99 -5.78 47.02
C ASN A 801 -6.02 -4.93 46.25
N SER A 802 -5.59 -4.19 45.22
CA SER A 802 -6.44 -3.27 44.45
C SER A 802 -6.76 -3.77 43.04
N TYR A 803 -6.26 -4.95 42.64
CA TYR A 803 -6.58 -5.54 41.34
C TYR A 803 -8.03 -6.04 41.27
N GLY A 804 -8.59 -5.98 40.07
CA GLY A 804 -9.95 -6.41 39.79
C GLY A 804 -10.05 -7.91 39.53
N TYR A 805 -11.13 -8.54 39.98
CA TYR A 805 -11.52 -9.90 39.61
C TYR A 805 -12.68 -9.92 38.61
N ALA A 806 -13.35 -8.80 38.41
CA ALA A 806 -14.27 -8.60 37.30
C ALA A 806 -14.02 -7.23 36.67
N TYR A 807 -14.23 -7.10 35.37
CA TYR A 807 -14.23 -5.81 34.68
C TYR A 807 -15.30 -5.73 33.60
N SER A 808 -15.68 -4.50 33.29
CA SER A 808 -16.56 -4.14 32.18
C SER A 808 -15.95 -2.96 31.46
N ARG A 809 -15.89 -3.02 30.13
CA ARG A 809 -15.51 -1.90 29.28
C ARG A 809 -16.42 -1.83 28.07
N LEU A 810 -17.05 -0.68 27.90
CA LEU A 810 -17.92 -0.33 26.79
C LEU A 810 -17.30 0.86 26.07
N SER A 811 -17.29 0.84 24.74
CA SER A 811 -16.73 1.93 23.95
C SER A 811 -17.48 2.08 22.64
N MET A 812 -17.74 3.31 22.24
CA MET A 812 -18.32 3.65 20.95
C MET A 812 -17.43 4.70 20.30
N GLU A 813 -16.94 4.40 19.10
CA GLU A 813 -16.05 5.27 18.34
C GLU A 813 -16.69 5.58 16.99
N LEU A 814 -16.84 6.87 16.68
CA LEU A 814 -17.15 7.33 15.34
C LEU A 814 -15.84 7.66 14.63
N ARG A 815 -15.53 6.90 13.58
CA ARG A 815 -14.27 6.97 12.83
C ARG A 815 -14.49 7.58 11.47
N TYR A 816 -13.59 8.45 11.04
CA TYR A 816 -13.63 9.09 9.72
C TYR A 816 -12.28 8.95 8.99
N PRO A 817 -12.23 8.34 7.80
CA PRO A 817 -10.99 8.11 7.08
C PRO A 817 -10.55 9.35 6.29
N PHE A 818 -9.33 9.83 6.54
CA PHE A 818 -8.72 10.92 5.78
C PHE A 818 -7.95 10.40 4.57
N LEU A 819 -7.18 9.32 4.76
CA LEU A 819 -6.36 8.67 3.73
C LEU A 819 -6.47 7.15 3.89
N LEU A 820 -6.75 6.45 2.79
CA LEU A 820 -6.87 4.99 2.73
C LEU A 820 -5.99 4.49 1.58
N GLU A 821 -4.68 4.56 1.76
CA GLU A 821 -3.71 4.00 0.82
C GLU A 821 -3.07 2.76 1.46
N PRO A 822 -2.72 1.72 0.67
CA PRO A 822 -2.07 0.51 1.18
C PRO A 822 -0.76 0.82 1.94
N SER A 823 -0.06 1.86 1.52
CA SER A 823 1.19 2.35 2.11
C SER A 823 1.00 3.34 3.26
N SER A 824 -0.19 3.92 3.43
CA SER A 824 -0.48 4.82 4.55
C SER A 824 -1.98 4.97 4.78
N THR A 825 -2.43 4.64 5.99
CA THR A 825 -3.84 4.77 6.39
C THR A 825 -3.94 5.76 7.53
N ILE A 826 -4.72 6.82 7.35
CA ILE A 826 -4.90 7.90 8.32
C ILE A 826 -6.39 8.12 8.55
N TYR A 827 -6.83 8.07 9.81
CA TYR A 827 -8.21 8.36 10.17
C TYR A 827 -8.32 9.07 11.52
N GLY A 828 -9.31 9.93 11.64
CA GLY A 828 -9.70 10.56 12.90
C GLY A 828 -10.80 9.76 13.56
N LEU A 829 -10.92 9.88 14.88
CA LEU A 829 -12.00 9.27 15.64
C LEU A 829 -12.45 10.18 16.77
N VAL A 830 -13.74 10.14 17.07
CA VAL A 830 -14.32 10.67 18.30
C VAL A 830 -14.94 9.51 19.06
N PHE A 831 -14.85 9.51 20.38
CA PHE A 831 -15.23 8.35 21.16
C PHE A 831 -15.85 8.70 22.50
N VAL A 832 -16.67 7.77 22.97
CA VAL A 832 -17.15 7.70 24.34
C VAL A 832 -16.80 6.33 24.89
N GLU A 833 -16.27 6.28 26.11
CA GLU A 833 -15.97 5.04 26.80
C GLU A 833 -16.62 5.04 28.18
N ALA A 834 -16.93 3.85 28.67
CA ALA A 834 -17.39 3.62 30.02
C ALA A 834 -16.78 2.31 30.52
N GLY A 835 -16.15 2.33 31.69
CA GLY A 835 -15.54 1.12 32.22
C GLY A 835 -15.40 1.13 33.73
N ASN A 836 -15.30 -0.04 34.31
CA ASN A 836 -15.00 -0.22 35.72
C ASN A 836 -14.44 -1.63 35.99
N ALA A 837 -13.76 -1.79 37.13
CA ALA A 837 -13.27 -3.06 37.63
C ALA A 837 -13.62 -3.23 39.11
N TRP A 838 -13.95 -4.45 39.51
CA TRP A 838 -14.41 -4.78 40.87
C TRP A 838 -13.47 -5.79 41.53
N ARG A 839 -13.22 -5.59 42.83
CA ARG A 839 -12.35 -6.46 43.63
C ARG A 839 -12.96 -7.84 43.89
N ASP A 840 -14.29 -7.92 43.96
CA ASP A 840 -15.01 -9.17 44.14
C ASP A 840 -16.09 -9.35 43.07
N LEU A 841 -16.30 -10.60 42.64
CA LEU A 841 -17.30 -10.93 41.62
C LEU A 841 -18.72 -10.61 42.08
N LYS A 842 -18.96 -10.62 43.40
CA LYS A 842 -20.28 -10.35 43.99
C LYS A 842 -20.68 -8.88 43.88
N ASP A 843 -19.70 -7.98 43.79
CA ASP A 843 -19.91 -6.53 43.71
C ASP A 843 -20.05 -6.07 42.26
N PHE A 844 -19.93 -6.98 41.30
CA PHE A 844 -20.04 -6.67 39.88
C PHE A 844 -21.40 -6.03 39.56
N ASN A 845 -21.34 -4.81 39.02
CA ASN A 845 -22.52 -4.09 38.56
C ASN A 845 -22.26 -3.46 37.18
N PRO A 846 -22.83 -4.00 36.09
CA PRO A 846 -22.53 -3.53 34.73
C PRO A 846 -22.99 -2.09 34.46
N PHE A 847 -23.78 -1.49 35.35
CA PHE A 847 -24.25 -0.10 35.21
C PHE A 847 -23.42 0.91 36.02
N GLN A 848 -22.57 0.44 36.95
CA GLN A 848 -21.67 1.31 37.71
C GLN A 848 -20.35 1.49 36.96
N LEU A 849 -20.37 2.35 35.94
CA LEU A 849 -19.22 2.58 35.06
C LEU A 849 -18.69 4.02 35.20
N LYS A 850 -17.37 4.16 35.08
CA LYS A 850 -16.69 5.46 35.00
C LYS A 850 -16.58 5.85 33.53
N ARG A 851 -17.07 7.02 33.18
CA ARG A 851 -17.27 7.47 31.79
C ARG A 851 -16.20 8.46 31.37
N SER A 852 -15.84 8.38 30.10
CA SER A 852 -14.97 9.34 29.45
C SER A 852 -15.40 9.60 28.01
N ALA A 853 -14.98 10.73 27.47
CA ALA A 853 -15.13 11.04 26.05
C ALA A 853 -13.86 11.70 25.53
N GLY A 854 -13.60 11.55 24.24
CA GLY A 854 -12.37 12.04 23.67
C GLY A 854 -12.37 12.10 22.16
N VAL A 855 -11.24 12.58 21.65
CA VAL A 855 -10.94 12.63 20.22
C VAL A 855 -9.55 12.07 19.99
N GLY A 856 -9.35 11.45 18.84
CA GLY A 856 -8.10 10.80 18.53
C GLY A 856 -7.79 10.77 17.04
N VAL A 857 -6.54 10.51 16.73
CA VAL A 857 -6.06 10.28 15.37
C VAL A 857 -5.31 8.95 15.33
N ARG A 858 -5.41 8.24 14.21
CA ARG A 858 -4.72 6.99 13.93
C ARG A 858 -3.97 7.11 12.61
N ILE A 859 -2.71 6.68 12.61
CA ILE A 859 -1.79 6.72 11.47
C ILE A 859 -1.13 5.35 11.38
N PHE A 860 -1.32 4.64 10.28
CA PHE A 860 -0.60 3.40 9.99
C PHE A 860 0.50 3.69 8.98
N LEU A 861 1.74 3.29 9.32
CA LEU A 861 2.89 3.33 8.43
C LEU A 861 3.50 1.91 8.29
N PRO A 862 3.89 1.45 7.09
CA PRO A 862 4.29 0.07 6.84
C PRO A 862 5.50 -0.42 7.65
N MET A 863 6.40 0.49 8.05
CA MET A 863 7.58 0.15 8.84
C MET A 863 7.43 0.38 10.35
N ILE A 864 6.49 1.24 10.78
CA ILE A 864 6.34 1.63 12.20
C ILE A 864 5.09 0.98 12.83
N GLY A 865 4.13 0.56 12.00
CA GLY A 865 2.85 0.04 12.44
C GLY A 865 1.82 1.14 12.67
N LEU A 866 0.80 0.82 13.47
CA LEU A 866 -0.26 1.77 13.82
C LEU A 866 0.19 2.64 15.00
N MET A 867 0.08 3.94 14.81
CA MET A 867 0.30 4.97 15.82
C MET A 867 -0.99 5.72 16.08
N GLY A 868 -1.20 6.15 17.32
CA GLY A 868 -2.36 6.93 17.72
C GLY A 868 -2.04 7.94 18.80
N ILE A 869 -2.76 9.04 18.76
CA ILE A 869 -2.79 10.04 19.83
C ILE A 869 -4.25 10.24 20.18
N ASP A 870 -4.60 10.03 21.44
CA ASP A 870 -5.93 10.23 21.99
C ASP A 870 -5.90 11.29 23.08
N TRP A 871 -6.75 12.29 22.97
CA TRP A 871 -7.09 13.15 24.10
C TRP A 871 -8.45 12.71 24.65
N ALA A 872 -8.53 12.50 25.96
CA ALA A 872 -9.73 12.04 26.63
C ALA A 872 -9.97 12.79 27.94
N TYR A 873 -11.24 13.04 28.24
CA TYR A 873 -11.68 13.63 29.49
C TYR A 873 -12.49 12.61 30.29
N GLY A 874 -12.03 12.25 31.49
CA GLY A 874 -12.76 11.39 32.44
C GLY A 874 -13.74 12.21 33.29
N PHE A 875 -15.03 11.89 33.21
CA PHE A 875 -16.09 12.65 33.87
C PHE A 875 -16.31 12.24 35.32
N ASP A 876 -16.14 10.95 35.61
CA ASP A 876 -16.42 10.38 36.93
C ASP A 876 -15.14 10.27 37.76
N ARG A 877 -15.29 10.22 39.09
CA ARG A 877 -14.17 10.01 40.03
C ARG A 877 -13.83 8.51 40.11
N PRO A 878 -12.56 8.10 39.99
CA PRO A 878 -12.15 6.75 40.35
C PRO A 878 -12.41 6.47 41.84
N ASP A 879 -12.56 5.20 42.19
CA ASP A 879 -12.88 4.83 43.57
C ASP A 879 -11.68 5.10 44.48
N GLY A 880 -11.89 5.83 45.57
CA GLY A 880 -10.81 6.26 46.49
C GLY A 880 -10.11 7.58 46.11
N TYR A 881 -10.59 8.29 45.09
CA TYR A 881 -10.05 9.59 44.68
C TYR A 881 -11.06 10.72 44.86
N ASP A 882 -10.57 11.88 45.30
CA ASP A 882 -11.39 13.10 45.44
C ASP A 882 -11.55 13.87 44.11
N GLN A 883 -10.65 13.63 43.17
CA GLN A 883 -10.62 14.27 41.86
C GLN A 883 -11.22 13.37 40.77
N ARG A 884 -11.79 14.00 39.73
CA ARG A 884 -12.27 13.30 38.53
C ARG A 884 -11.09 12.89 37.67
N GLY A 885 -11.28 11.90 36.78
CA GLY A 885 -10.23 11.46 35.85
C GLY A 885 -9.62 12.61 35.05
N GLY A 886 -10.42 13.61 34.65
CA GLY A 886 -9.92 14.85 34.07
C GLY A 886 -9.31 14.67 32.68
N SER A 887 -8.53 15.65 32.24
CA SER A 887 -7.92 15.68 30.90
C SER A 887 -6.65 14.84 30.85
N ASN A 888 -6.62 13.84 29.99
CA ASN A 888 -5.47 12.93 29.80
C ASN A 888 -5.12 12.79 28.32
N PHE A 889 -3.83 12.77 28.01
CA PHE A 889 -3.31 12.41 26.68
C PHE A 889 -2.74 10.99 26.72
N HIS A 890 -3.19 10.17 25.78
CA HIS A 890 -2.77 8.78 25.62
C HIS A 890 -2.07 8.63 24.28
N PHE A 891 -0.93 7.95 24.27
CA PHE A 891 -0.15 7.67 23.07
C PHE A 891 -0.19 6.17 22.82
N ILE A 892 -0.41 5.78 21.57
CA ILE A 892 -0.41 4.37 21.14
C ILE A 892 0.66 4.27 20.07
N ILE A 893 1.69 3.44 20.30
CA ILE A 893 2.76 3.21 19.32
C ILE A 893 2.93 1.70 19.16
N GLY A 894 2.61 1.20 17.96
CA GLY A 894 2.74 -0.21 17.64
C GLY A 894 1.54 -1.05 18.06
N GLN A 895 1.74 -2.36 18.17
CA GLN A 895 0.77 -3.26 18.78
C GLN A 895 0.64 -2.91 20.27
N GLU A 896 -0.57 -3.00 20.85
CA GLU A 896 -0.77 -2.96 22.31
C GLU A 896 0.23 -3.97 22.92
N PHE A 897 1.33 -3.46 23.50
CA PHE A 897 2.40 -4.30 24.05
C PHE A 897 1.94 -4.95 25.32
#